data_AF-G7Z3X7-F1
#
_entry.id   AF-G7Z3X7-F1
#
_cell.length_a   1.000
_cell.length_b   1.000
_cell.length_c   1.000
_cell.angle_alpha   90.00
_cell.angle_beta   90.00
_cell.angle_gamma   90.00
#
_symmetry.space_group_name_H-M   'P 1'
#
loop_
_entity.id
_entity.type
_entity.pdbx_description
1 polymer ?
#
loop_
_entity_poly.entity_id
_entity_poly.type
_entity_poly.pdbx_seq_one_letter_code
_entity_poly.pdbx_strand_id
1 'polypeptide(L)'
;MSTPVEDLNYVPFSDLQAGDSPLGPLALGSADPIGGSGEWLNSHILGGSGDDLLIGGDGDDTIDGGGGNDSLIGGLGNDIYIVDSAGDVIQEQADEGIDEVRTTLDAFALGDNLETLTYTWYNNFQGTGNALDNVIAGGWSNDTLSGAAGSDTLIGDAGNDRLDGGTGDDLLIGGRGDDVYFVDSAGDIIQEQFFEGFDEVRTTLNALTLGENLDRLTFIGTGDFQGTGNELSNLIVGGTGDDTLIGGGGSDTLSGGDGDDLFYIDDTAATIEGGAGIDTAIVRYGFGIQIDLAASGIEQVYGGSGNDMLVGTGSTIGLAIDGDDGDDTLIGGAFSDTLIGGNGSDSLAGGDGDDVFYADAADTVEGGAGFDTVYIEGNGDLFVAIHHAGIERMFSGGGNDRLIAKEGPSAVEVDGGAGDDEIIGSGFNDTLSGGDGNDALYGEDGDDVLVGGSGDDKLSGGAGNDYLYVDTATVTLLDGGDGDDTVEARYSAGVTLNISSSIEHFIGGAGDDIVTAINSYDGVEMAGEDGNDRLTGSSGNDSLSGGSGNDTLRGGGGDDLLQGGAGADLFDFSIDFDSNSVNNGNDIVSDFNAAEGDNIGLLIFQSYTVSANTQGEAVLNISGLGANSTITLSGVMALDVSSSWFTTL
;
A
#
# COMPACT_ATOMS: atom_id res chain seq x y z
N MET A 1 17.37 9.00 52.09
CA MET A 1 17.63 7.85 52.99
C MET A 1 18.51 6.91 52.16
N SER A 2 19.82 7.08 52.08
CA SER A 2 20.87 6.71 53.05
C SER A 2 20.94 5.22 53.39
N THR A 3 21.49 4.42 52.47
CA THR A 3 22.52 3.39 52.72
C THR A 3 23.19 3.02 51.38
N PRO A 4 24.49 3.29 51.18
CA PRO A 4 25.25 2.76 50.06
C PRO A 4 25.78 1.36 50.41
N VAL A 5 25.71 0.44 49.44
CA VAL A 5 26.29 -0.90 49.49
C VAL A 5 27.81 -0.77 49.38
N GLU A 6 28.53 -1.52 50.20
CA GLU A 6 30.00 -1.49 50.28
C GLU A 6 30.65 -2.08 49.04
N ASP A 7 31.61 -1.31 48.57
CA ASP A 7 32.62 -1.54 47.54
C ASP A 7 33.55 -2.71 47.94
N LEU A 8 33.43 -3.86 47.26
CA LEU A 8 34.36 -4.98 47.35
C LEU A 8 35.67 -4.62 46.62
N ASN A 9 36.51 -3.87 47.32
CA ASN A 9 37.87 -3.60 46.88
C ASN A 9 38.70 -4.89 46.85
N TYR A 10 38.96 -5.36 45.63
CA TYR A 10 40.02 -6.30 45.28
C TYR A 10 41.38 -5.73 45.74
N VAL A 11 42.11 -6.48 46.56
CA VAL A 11 43.43 -6.09 47.07
C VAL A 11 44.50 -6.68 46.13
N PRO A 12 45.29 -5.87 45.41
CA PRO A 12 46.34 -6.39 44.56
C PRO A 12 47.51 -6.91 45.41
N PHE A 13 47.86 -8.19 45.25
CA PHE A 13 49.08 -8.76 45.81
C PHE A 13 50.28 -8.29 44.99
N SER A 14 50.93 -7.22 45.44
CA SER A 14 52.32 -6.96 45.10
C SER A 14 53.06 -6.43 46.32
N ASP A 15 53.91 -7.29 46.89
CA ASP A 15 55.25 -7.02 47.43
C ASP A 15 55.47 -7.73 48.78
N LEU A 16 56.11 -8.92 48.72
CA LEU A 16 56.84 -9.43 49.88
C LEU A 16 58.12 -10.15 49.41
N GLN A 17 59.22 -9.39 49.43
CA GLN A 17 60.57 -9.92 49.38
C GLN A 17 60.89 -10.81 50.60
N ALA A 18 61.75 -11.80 50.32
CA ALA A 18 62.28 -12.83 51.19
C ALA A 18 62.94 -12.36 52.51
N GLY A 19 62.86 -13.21 53.55
CA GLY A 19 63.76 -13.17 54.70
C GLY A 19 63.34 -14.02 55.91
N ASP A 20 64.01 -15.17 56.06
CA ASP A 20 64.28 -15.97 57.28
C ASP A 20 63.18 -16.76 58.03
N SER A 21 63.07 -18.05 57.66
CA SER A 21 63.08 -19.32 58.47
C SER A 21 63.13 -19.21 60.02
N PRO A 22 62.58 -20.19 60.82
CA PRO A 22 62.70 -21.63 60.57
C PRO A 22 61.59 -22.54 61.17
N LEU A 23 60.85 -23.29 60.34
CA LEU A 23 60.43 -24.67 60.64
C LEU A 23 60.41 -25.44 59.31
N GLY A 24 61.13 -26.56 59.27
CA GLY A 24 61.52 -27.21 58.02
C GLY A 24 60.38 -27.94 57.28
N PRO A 25 60.59 -28.24 55.99
CA PRO A 25 59.64 -28.96 55.16
C PRO A 25 59.62 -30.44 55.54
N LEU A 26 58.43 -30.99 55.74
CA LEU A 26 58.19 -32.44 55.65
C LEU A 26 58.20 -32.81 54.17
N ALA A 27 59.41 -32.98 53.63
CA ALA A 27 59.61 -33.67 52.37
C ALA A 27 59.40 -35.17 52.61
N LEU A 28 58.31 -35.73 52.09
CA LEU A 28 58.19 -37.17 51.87
C LEU A 28 58.58 -37.45 50.42
N GLY A 29 59.88 -37.56 50.18
CA GLY A 29 60.43 -38.17 48.98
C GLY A 29 60.86 -39.59 49.28
N SER A 30 60.01 -40.57 48.94
CA SER A 30 60.42 -41.90 48.46
C SER A 30 59.20 -42.76 48.15
N ALA A 31 59.18 -43.35 46.97
CA ALA A 31 58.24 -44.33 46.45
C ALA A 31 57.63 -45.30 47.50
N ASP A 32 56.31 -45.18 47.71
CA ASP A 32 55.39 -46.22 48.17
C ASP A 32 53.96 -45.77 47.79
N PRO A 33 53.14 -46.59 47.10
CA PRO A 33 51.75 -46.25 46.81
C PRO A 33 50.92 -46.40 48.09
N ILE A 34 50.77 -45.32 48.84
CA ILE A 34 49.80 -45.24 49.94
C ILE A 34 49.04 -43.93 49.76
N GLY A 35 47.78 -44.08 49.30
CA GLY A 35 46.80 -43.00 49.34
C GLY A 35 46.74 -42.42 50.74
N GLY A 36 46.98 -41.11 50.84
CA GLY A 36 46.51 -40.35 51.98
C GLY A 36 44.98 -40.35 51.90
N SER A 37 44.32 -40.84 52.94
CA SER A 37 42.89 -40.60 53.17
C SER A 37 42.82 -39.47 54.19
N GLY A 38 42.34 -38.29 53.80
CA GLY A 38 41.96 -37.24 54.75
C GLY A 38 40.81 -37.72 55.62
N GLU A 39 40.85 -37.39 56.91
CA GLU A 39 39.80 -37.71 57.87
C GLU A 39 39.02 -36.45 58.23
N TRP A 40 37.74 -36.36 57.85
CA TRP A 40 36.70 -35.41 58.33
C TRP A 40 37.11 -33.93 58.44
N LEU A 41 38.10 -33.47 57.67
CA LEU A 41 38.74 -32.17 57.80
C LEU A 41 39.15 -31.67 56.42
N ASN A 42 38.86 -30.39 56.17
CA ASN A 42 39.35 -29.65 55.02
C ASN A 42 40.88 -29.75 54.91
N SER A 43 41.36 -30.34 53.83
CA SER A 43 42.75 -30.72 53.58
C SER A 43 43.30 -30.01 52.34
N HIS A 44 44.61 -29.80 52.30
CA HIS A 44 45.31 -29.32 51.11
C HIS A 44 46.32 -30.37 50.67
N ILE A 45 46.03 -31.07 49.58
CA ILE A 45 46.74 -32.24 49.11
C ILE A 45 47.53 -31.85 47.86
N LEU A 46 48.84 -32.08 47.89
CA LEU A 46 49.76 -31.71 46.82
C LEU A 46 50.44 -32.97 46.28
N GLY A 47 50.32 -33.19 44.99
CA GLY A 47 51.09 -34.16 44.21
C GLY A 47 52.49 -33.66 43.89
N GLY A 48 53.23 -34.53 43.20
CA GLY A 48 54.61 -34.36 42.82
C GLY A 48 54.76 -33.85 41.39
N SER A 49 55.67 -34.48 40.66
CA SER A 49 55.98 -34.14 39.27
C SER A 49 55.80 -35.32 38.33
N GLY A 50 55.03 -36.33 38.74
CA GLY A 50 54.67 -37.47 37.91
C GLY A 50 53.34 -38.04 38.38
N ASP A 51 52.79 -38.99 37.62
CA ASP A 51 51.44 -39.52 37.79
C ASP A 51 51.13 -40.00 39.23
N ASP A 52 50.25 -39.25 39.91
CA ASP A 52 49.84 -39.43 41.30
C ASP A 52 48.35 -39.84 41.42
N LEU A 53 48.00 -40.48 42.55
CA LEU A 53 46.62 -40.75 42.97
C LEU A 53 46.38 -40.04 44.29
N LEU A 54 45.50 -39.05 44.26
CA LEU A 54 45.23 -38.15 45.38
C LEU A 54 43.76 -38.33 45.82
N ILE A 55 43.55 -38.56 47.12
CA ILE A 55 42.22 -38.85 47.70
C ILE A 55 41.97 -37.90 48.89
N GLY A 56 40.94 -37.07 48.80
CA GLY A 56 40.51 -36.11 49.82
C GLY A 56 39.91 -36.79 51.04
N GLY A 57 38.79 -37.49 50.86
CA GLY A 57 38.02 -38.13 51.92
C GLY A 57 36.71 -37.39 52.20
N ASP A 58 36.50 -36.99 53.45
CA ASP A 58 35.37 -36.14 53.83
C ASP A 58 35.92 -34.76 54.25
N GLY A 59 35.25 -33.67 53.89
CA GLY A 59 35.64 -32.28 54.15
C GLY A 59 35.80 -31.49 52.84
N ASP A 60 35.89 -30.16 52.92
CA ASP A 60 36.16 -29.33 51.73
C ASP A 60 37.67 -29.29 51.47
N ASP A 61 38.13 -30.14 50.56
CA ASP A 61 39.54 -30.37 50.25
C ASP A 61 40.02 -29.56 49.04
N THR A 62 41.31 -29.26 48.98
CA THR A 62 41.97 -28.70 47.80
C THR A 62 43.03 -29.66 47.34
N ILE A 63 42.93 -30.15 46.11
CA ILE A 63 43.75 -31.22 45.56
C ILE A 63 44.46 -30.69 44.31
N ASP A 64 45.78 -30.66 44.37
CA ASP A 64 46.67 -30.22 43.29
C ASP A 64 47.54 -31.40 42.88
N GLY A 65 47.41 -31.86 41.62
CA GLY A 65 48.24 -32.94 41.07
C GLY A 65 49.72 -32.60 40.96
N GLY A 66 50.04 -31.31 40.86
CA GLY A 66 51.32 -30.87 40.34
C GLY A 66 51.46 -31.30 38.88
N GLY A 67 52.68 -31.56 38.43
CA GLY A 67 52.87 -31.99 37.04
C GLY A 67 52.72 -33.50 36.91
N GLY A 68 52.09 -34.00 35.86
CA GLY A 68 51.89 -35.43 35.69
C GLY A 68 50.66 -35.71 34.86
N ASN A 69 50.20 -36.97 34.88
CA ASN A 69 48.81 -37.29 34.56
C ASN A 69 48.22 -37.89 35.84
N ASP A 70 47.48 -37.09 36.59
CA ASP A 70 47.10 -37.41 37.96
C ASP A 70 45.65 -37.89 38.05
N SER A 71 45.33 -38.67 39.08
CA SER A 71 43.96 -39.08 39.41
C SER A 71 43.55 -38.40 40.70
N LEU A 72 42.57 -37.50 40.60
CA LEU A 72 42.11 -36.65 41.69
C LEU A 72 40.71 -37.12 42.15
N ILE A 73 40.55 -37.39 43.44
CA ILE A 73 39.31 -37.86 44.05
C ILE A 73 39.09 -37.04 45.33
N GLY A 74 38.09 -36.16 45.39
CA GLY A 74 37.81 -35.36 46.58
C GLY A 74 37.00 -36.13 47.61
N GLY A 75 35.83 -36.62 47.24
CA GLY A 75 34.93 -37.34 48.15
C GLY A 75 33.86 -36.40 48.71
N LEU A 76 33.40 -36.60 49.94
CA LEU A 76 32.28 -35.78 50.47
C LEU A 76 32.76 -34.38 50.89
N GLY A 77 32.11 -33.32 50.44
CA GLY A 77 32.48 -31.95 50.76
C GLY A 77 32.47 -31.09 49.50
N ASN A 78 32.78 -29.80 49.62
CA ASN A 78 32.94 -28.95 48.45
C ASN A 78 34.44 -28.82 48.12
N ASP A 79 34.91 -29.61 47.18
CA ASP A 79 36.32 -29.79 46.86
C ASP A 79 36.80 -28.86 45.75
N ILE A 80 38.12 -28.62 45.70
CA ILE A 80 38.80 -27.83 44.67
C ILE A 80 39.88 -28.68 44.01
N TYR A 81 39.76 -28.93 42.71
CA TYR A 81 40.74 -29.62 41.88
C TYR A 81 41.59 -28.62 41.10
N ILE A 82 42.91 -28.62 41.29
CA ILE A 82 43.84 -27.84 40.48
C ILE A 82 44.36 -28.73 39.35
N VAL A 83 44.03 -28.37 38.11
CA VAL A 83 44.34 -29.13 36.89
C VAL A 83 45.27 -28.32 35.99
N ASP A 84 46.52 -28.79 35.85
CA ASP A 84 47.55 -28.17 35.01
C ASP A 84 47.96 -29.03 33.80
N SER A 85 47.49 -30.28 33.74
CA SER A 85 47.79 -31.25 32.69
C SER A 85 46.51 -31.81 32.06
N ALA A 86 46.48 -31.86 30.73
CA ALA A 86 45.35 -32.46 30.00
C ALA A 86 45.23 -33.98 30.20
N GLY A 87 46.18 -34.61 30.91
CA GLY A 87 46.12 -36.02 31.29
C GLY A 87 45.54 -36.28 32.68
N ASP A 88 45.23 -35.23 33.44
CA ASP A 88 44.61 -35.37 34.76
C ASP A 88 43.16 -35.86 34.63
N VAL A 89 42.74 -36.70 35.57
CA VAL A 89 41.42 -37.32 35.62
C VAL A 89 40.81 -37.09 37.00
N ILE A 90 39.71 -36.35 37.03
CA ILE A 90 38.90 -36.15 38.23
C ILE A 90 37.84 -37.26 38.30
N GLN A 91 37.58 -37.79 39.49
CA GLN A 91 36.51 -38.77 39.72
C GLN A 91 35.60 -38.32 40.86
N GLU A 92 34.47 -37.72 40.48
CA GLU A 92 33.39 -37.34 41.39
C GLU A 92 32.22 -38.31 41.33
N GLN A 93 31.54 -38.52 42.47
CA GLN A 93 30.23 -39.17 42.49
C GLN A 93 29.12 -38.15 42.73
N ALA A 94 27.89 -38.56 42.39
CA ALA A 94 26.71 -37.76 42.68
C ALA A 94 26.50 -37.58 44.20
N ASP A 95 25.93 -36.42 44.57
CA ASP A 95 25.61 -36.03 45.95
C ASP A 95 26.83 -35.90 46.89
N GLU A 96 28.03 -35.70 46.34
CA GLU A 96 29.27 -35.54 47.12
C GLU A 96 29.59 -34.09 47.49
N GLY A 97 29.12 -33.09 46.73
CA GLY A 97 29.57 -31.71 46.94
C GLY A 97 28.96 -30.69 45.99
N ILE A 98 29.49 -29.47 46.08
CA ILE A 98 29.57 -28.53 44.96
C ILE A 98 31.05 -28.29 44.73
N ASP A 99 31.56 -28.80 43.62
CA ASP A 99 32.98 -28.99 43.42
C ASP A 99 33.54 -28.08 42.31
N GLU A 100 34.75 -27.56 42.53
CA GLU A 100 35.40 -26.57 41.66
C GLU A 100 36.63 -27.17 40.97
N VAL A 101 36.70 -27.03 39.65
CA VAL A 101 37.93 -27.23 38.88
C VAL A 101 38.58 -25.88 38.60
N ARG A 102 39.82 -25.71 39.07
CA ARG A 102 40.70 -24.60 38.71
C ARG A 102 41.72 -25.06 37.71
N THR A 103 41.74 -24.45 36.53
CA THR A 103 42.66 -24.85 35.48
C THR A 103 43.49 -23.71 34.92
N THR A 104 44.66 -24.07 34.38
CA THR A 104 45.49 -23.23 33.52
C THR A 104 45.57 -23.74 32.09
N LEU A 105 44.81 -24.78 31.75
CA LEU A 105 44.72 -25.31 30.39
C LEU A 105 43.91 -24.36 29.51
N ASP A 106 44.33 -24.17 28.27
CA ASP A 106 43.61 -23.30 27.31
C ASP A 106 42.21 -23.85 26.95
N ALA A 107 41.88 -25.09 27.34
CA ALA A 107 40.56 -25.69 27.19
C ALA A 107 40.28 -26.75 28.28
N PHE A 108 39.07 -26.75 28.84
CA PHE A 108 38.63 -27.77 29.80
C PHE A 108 37.10 -27.98 29.74
N ALA A 109 36.67 -29.22 29.88
CA ALA A 109 35.26 -29.58 29.98
C ALA A 109 35.00 -30.30 31.30
N LEU A 110 33.98 -29.87 32.04
CA LEU A 110 33.58 -30.51 33.30
C LEU A 110 33.12 -31.96 33.03
N GLY A 111 33.64 -32.88 33.84
CA GLY A 111 33.10 -34.23 33.94
C GLY A 111 31.77 -34.25 34.69
N ASP A 112 31.15 -35.43 34.80
CA ASP A 112 29.91 -35.60 35.57
C ASP A 112 30.10 -35.19 37.05
N ASN A 113 29.07 -34.59 37.65
CA ASN A 113 29.03 -34.19 39.08
C ASN A 113 30.06 -33.12 39.48
N LEU A 114 30.50 -32.29 38.53
CA LEU A 114 31.29 -31.10 38.81
C LEU A 114 30.46 -29.86 38.47
N GLU A 115 30.48 -28.84 39.32
CA GLU A 115 29.58 -27.69 39.18
C GLU A 115 30.30 -26.38 38.87
N THR A 116 31.57 -26.22 39.25
CA THR A 116 32.30 -24.95 39.05
C THR A 116 33.57 -25.14 38.22
N LEU A 117 33.76 -24.29 37.21
CA LEU A 117 34.97 -24.23 36.39
C LEU A 117 35.56 -22.82 36.43
N THR A 118 36.76 -22.68 36.97
CA THR A 118 37.48 -21.40 37.07
C THR A 118 38.78 -21.47 36.29
N TYR A 119 38.92 -20.65 35.26
CA TYR A 119 40.21 -20.45 34.62
C TYR A 119 41.06 -19.44 35.40
N THR A 120 42.34 -19.76 35.62
CA THR A 120 43.22 -18.99 36.52
C THR A 120 44.41 -18.34 35.81
N TRP A 121 44.37 -18.29 34.48
CA TRP A 121 45.44 -17.73 33.66
C TRP A 121 44.97 -16.57 32.78
N TYR A 122 45.83 -16.11 31.85
CA TYR A 122 45.62 -14.88 31.07
C TYR A 122 45.53 -15.09 29.55
N ASN A 123 45.48 -16.33 29.06
CA ASN A 123 45.26 -16.62 27.64
C ASN A 123 43.78 -16.89 27.38
N ASN A 124 43.39 -16.91 26.11
CA ASN A 124 42.07 -17.39 25.69
C ASN A 124 41.79 -18.80 26.22
N PHE A 125 40.59 -18.98 26.76
CA PHE A 125 40.10 -20.20 27.37
C PHE A 125 38.86 -20.73 26.64
N GLN A 126 38.75 -22.06 26.55
CA GLN A 126 37.55 -22.76 26.11
C GLN A 126 37.00 -23.58 27.29
N GLY A 127 35.96 -23.06 27.93
CA GLY A 127 35.28 -23.72 29.06
C GLY A 127 34.00 -24.40 28.61
N THR A 128 33.77 -25.64 29.04
CA THR A 128 32.50 -26.34 28.80
C THR A 128 31.99 -26.96 30.10
N GLY A 129 30.72 -26.74 30.40
CA GLY A 129 29.99 -27.36 31.49
C GLY A 129 29.58 -28.80 31.16
N ASN A 130 28.57 -29.27 31.88
CA ASN A 130 27.97 -30.60 31.77
C ASN A 130 26.44 -30.48 31.74
N ALA A 131 25.71 -31.44 32.34
CA ALA A 131 24.25 -31.44 32.34
C ALA A 131 23.63 -30.91 33.65
N LEU A 132 24.44 -30.30 34.51
CA LEU A 132 24.08 -29.71 35.80
C LEU A 132 24.10 -28.19 35.69
N ASP A 133 23.55 -27.52 36.68
CA ASP A 133 23.70 -26.08 36.86
C ASP A 133 25.17 -25.75 37.17
N ASN A 134 25.88 -25.14 36.23
CA ASN A 134 27.30 -24.86 36.32
C ASN A 134 27.61 -23.37 36.52
N VAL A 135 28.75 -23.09 37.16
CA VAL A 135 29.35 -21.76 37.24
C VAL A 135 30.69 -21.79 36.52
N ILE A 136 30.84 -21.02 35.44
CA ILE A 136 32.03 -21.04 34.58
C ILE A 136 32.62 -19.62 34.50
N ALA A 137 33.90 -19.47 34.85
CA ALA A 137 34.64 -18.20 34.76
C ALA A 137 35.81 -18.29 33.77
N GLY A 138 35.79 -17.41 32.75
CA GLY A 138 36.64 -17.43 31.56
C GLY A 138 38.05 -16.88 31.74
N GLY A 139 38.21 -15.73 32.39
CA GLY A 139 39.51 -15.08 32.55
C GLY A 139 39.52 -13.64 32.03
N TRP A 140 40.69 -13.11 31.64
CA TRP A 140 40.81 -11.71 31.17
C TRP A 140 41.15 -11.61 29.66
N SER A 141 40.92 -12.68 28.92
CA SER A 141 41.21 -12.75 27.48
C SER A 141 39.95 -13.17 26.75
N ASN A 142 40.01 -13.30 25.42
CA ASN A 142 38.84 -13.66 24.64
C ASN A 142 38.51 -15.15 24.79
N ASP A 143 37.46 -15.44 25.56
CA ASP A 143 37.11 -16.77 26.00
C ASP A 143 35.86 -17.29 25.28
N THR A 144 35.68 -18.61 25.29
CA THR A 144 34.51 -19.29 24.74
C THR A 144 33.96 -20.22 25.80
N LEU A 145 32.82 -19.87 26.35
CA LEU A 145 32.18 -20.56 27.47
C LEU A 145 30.89 -21.20 26.99
N SER A 146 30.70 -22.47 27.33
CA SER A 146 29.45 -23.19 27.06
C SER A 146 28.93 -23.87 28.33
N GLY A 147 27.69 -23.60 28.74
CA GLY A 147 27.06 -24.22 29.91
C GLY A 147 26.59 -25.66 29.63
N ALA A 148 26.08 -25.86 28.40
CA ALA A 148 25.52 -27.09 27.85
C ALA A 148 24.06 -27.35 28.27
N ALA A 149 23.79 -28.00 29.40
CA ALA A 149 22.42 -28.16 29.86
C ALA A 149 22.34 -27.94 31.37
N GLY A 150 21.31 -27.26 31.83
CA GLY A 150 21.21 -26.84 33.23
C GLY A 150 20.84 -25.36 33.29
N SER A 151 20.72 -24.80 34.49
CA SER A 151 20.66 -23.35 34.69
C SER A 151 22.05 -22.86 35.06
N ASP A 152 22.79 -22.42 34.06
CA ASP A 152 24.22 -22.11 34.16
C ASP A 152 24.47 -20.63 34.46
N THR A 153 25.66 -20.32 34.98
CA THR A 153 26.18 -18.95 35.15
C THR A 153 27.54 -18.87 34.47
N LEU A 154 27.62 -18.09 33.39
CA LEU A 154 28.84 -17.90 32.60
C LEU A 154 29.38 -16.48 32.84
N ILE A 155 30.66 -16.38 33.19
CA ILE A 155 31.36 -15.14 33.52
C ILE A 155 32.57 -14.99 32.60
N GLY A 156 32.49 -14.10 31.60
CA GLY A 156 33.57 -13.79 30.66
C GLY A 156 34.70 -12.96 31.28
N ASP A 157 34.35 -12.03 32.18
CA ASP A 157 35.23 -11.07 32.86
C ASP A 157 35.73 -9.95 31.93
N ALA A 158 36.83 -10.14 31.19
CA ALA A 158 37.32 -9.12 30.27
C ALA A 158 37.90 -9.78 29.03
N GLY A 159 37.82 -9.13 27.89
CA GLY A 159 38.06 -9.79 26.61
C GLY A 159 36.79 -9.72 25.77
N ASN A 160 36.89 -10.19 24.53
CA ASN A 160 35.72 -10.34 23.67
C ASN A 160 35.30 -11.80 23.74
N ASP A 161 34.31 -12.08 24.56
CA ASP A 161 33.91 -13.41 25.00
C ASP A 161 32.71 -13.92 24.21
N ARG A 162 32.62 -15.24 24.12
CA ARG A 162 31.47 -15.94 23.55
C ARG A 162 30.82 -16.79 24.64
N LEU A 163 29.60 -16.45 25.02
CA LEU A 163 28.86 -17.11 26.09
C LEU A 163 27.64 -17.84 25.52
N ASP A 164 27.61 -19.16 25.70
CA ASP A 164 26.58 -20.06 25.18
C ASP A 164 26.04 -20.96 26.30
N GLY A 165 25.02 -20.49 27.02
CA GLY A 165 24.44 -21.23 28.15
C GLY A 165 23.98 -22.62 27.75
N GLY A 166 23.46 -22.76 26.52
CA GLY A 166 22.89 -24.01 26.04
C GLY A 166 21.45 -24.12 26.48
N THR A 167 20.96 -25.34 26.77
CA THR A 167 19.56 -25.49 27.18
C THR A 167 19.40 -25.18 28.67
N GLY A 168 18.54 -24.25 29.02
CA GLY A 168 18.51 -23.81 30.41
C GLY A 168 17.70 -22.55 30.61
N ASP A 169 17.72 -22.05 31.84
CA ASP A 169 17.52 -20.63 32.09
C ASP A 169 18.84 -20.13 32.67
N ASP A 170 19.64 -19.44 31.86
CA ASP A 170 21.05 -19.17 32.15
C ASP A 170 21.32 -17.70 32.53
N LEU A 171 22.38 -17.45 33.29
CA LEU A 171 22.91 -16.13 33.58
C LEU A 171 24.22 -15.91 32.81
N LEU A 172 24.21 -14.98 31.86
CA LEU A 172 25.36 -14.66 31.02
C LEU A 172 25.92 -13.29 31.40
N ILE A 173 27.19 -13.25 31.82
CA ILE A 173 27.90 -12.04 32.26
C ILE A 173 29.19 -11.94 31.45
N GLY A 174 29.20 -11.17 30.37
CA GLY A 174 30.37 -10.99 29.50
C GLY A 174 31.44 -10.15 30.18
N GLY A 175 31.08 -8.94 30.61
CA GLY A 175 32.01 -8.02 31.26
C GLY A 175 32.66 -7.12 30.22
N ARG A 176 33.95 -6.78 30.39
CA ARG A 176 34.58 -5.79 29.50
C ARG A 176 35.06 -6.37 28.18
N GLY A 177 34.45 -5.94 27.09
CA GLY A 177 34.91 -6.11 25.72
C GLY A 177 33.70 -6.25 24.82
N ASP A 178 33.91 -6.59 23.55
CA ASP A 178 32.79 -6.80 22.63
C ASP A 178 32.36 -8.26 22.67
N ASP A 179 31.32 -8.56 23.44
CA ASP A 179 30.89 -9.91 23.80
C ASP A 179 29.75 -10.43 22.90
N VAL A 180 29.61 -11.76 22.84
CA VAL A 180 28.54 -12.44 22.09
C VAL A 180 27.79 -13.43 22.97
N TYR A 181 26.51 -13.17 23.15
CA TYR A 181 25.56 -13.97 23.94
C TYR A 181 24.69 -14.85 23.04
N PHE A 182 24.56 -16.13 23.37
CA PHE A 182 23.60 -17.04 22.74
C PHE A 182 22.39 -17.23 23.65
N VAL A 183 21.22 -16.83 23.15
CA VAL A 183 19.95 -16.89 23.89
C VAL A 183 19.00 -17.83 23.17
N ASP A 184 18.69 -18.96 23.79
CA ASP A 184 17.76 -19.96 23.25
C ASP A 184 16.55 -20.22 24.16
N SER A 185 16.57 -19.69 25.38
CA SER A 185 15.46 -19.70 26.32
C SER A 185 15.00 -18.29 26.66
N ALA A 186 13.69 -18.11 26.81
CA ALA A 186 13.13 -16.86 27.31
C ALA A 186 13.44 -16.60 28.80
N GLY A 187 14.01 -17.59 29.50
CA GLY A 187 14.49 -17.46 30.86
C GLY A 187 15.94 -17.01 30.99
N ASP A 188 16.69 -16.94 29.89
CA ASP A 188 18.08 -16.47 29.90
C ASP A 188 18.14 -14.98 30.29
N ILE A 189 19.13 -14.64 31.11
CA ILE A 189 19.38 -13.29 31.60
C ILE A 189 20.79 -12.88 31.21
N ILE A 190 20.89 -11.81 30.45
CA ILE A 190 22.16 -11.14 30.18
C ILE A 190 22.35 -10.01 31.19
N GLN A 191 23.52 -9.96 31.81
CA GLN A 191 23.90 -8.87 32.70
C GLN A 191 25.04 -8.06 32.10
N GLU A 192 24.70 -6.89 31.58
CA GLU A 192 25.65 -5.93 31.01
C GLU A 192 25.74 -4.63 31.81
N GLN A 193 26.90 -3.98 31.79
CA GLN A 193 27.07 -2.62 32.35
C GLN A 193 27.40 -1.59 31.28
N PHE A 194 27.24 -0.33 31.66
CA PHE A 194 27.53 0.79 30.77
C PHE A 194 29.04 0.92 30.50
N PHE A 195 29.39 1.13 29.22
CA PHE A 195 30.77 1.26 28.71
C PHE A 195 31.64 -0.02 28.77
N GLU A 196 31.03 -1.20 28.68
CA GLU A 196 31.78 -2.46 28.67
C GLU A 196 32.16 -2.94 27.26
N GLY A 197 31.39 -2.64 26.22
CA GLY A 197 31.83 -2.81 24.84
C GLY A 197 30.73 -2.50 23.82
N PHE A 198 30.83 -3.15 22.65
CA PHE A 198 29.74 -3.27 21.67
C PHE A 198 29.27 -4.72 21.63
N ASP A 199 28.10 -5.00 22.20
CA ASP A 199 27.73 -6.37 22.57
C ASP A 199 26.61 -6.92 21.67
N GLU A 200 26.72 -8.20 21.31
CA GLU A 200 25.80 -8.89 20.39
C GLU A 200 25.02 -10.01 21.09
N VAL A 201 23.70 -9.97 20.95
CA VAL A 201 22.81 -11.08 21.29
C VAL A 201 22.43 -11.84 20.02
N ARG A 202 22.73 -13.14 19.99
CA ARG A 202 22.29 -14.07 18.97
C ARG A 202 21.20 -14.97 19.52
N THR A 203 20.05 -14.99 18.88
CA THR A 203 18.91 -15.75 19.38
C THR A 203 18.26 -16.65 18.36
N THR A 204 17.70 -17.76 18.85
CA THR A 204 16.79 -18.63 18.08
C THR A 204 15.33 -18.48 18.52
N LEU A 205 15.05 -17.61 19.50
CA LEU A 205 13.70 -17.27 19.92
C LEU A 205 13.00 -16.47 18.83
N ASN A 206 11.74 -16.78 18.55
CA ASN A 206 10.93 -16.03 17.59
C ASN A 206 10.58 -14.60 18.06
N ALA A 207 10.95 -14.21 19.28
CA ALA A 207 10.80 -12.85 19.78
C ALA A 207 11.84 -12.53 20.84
N LEU A 208 12.51 -11.38 20.75
CA LEU A 208 13.43 -10.88 21.76
C LEU A 208 13.48 -9.35 21.79
N THR A 209 13.51 -8.78 23.00
CA THR A 209 13.79 -7.36 23.24
C THR A 209 15.15 -7.22 23.89
N LEU A 210 16.02 -6.37 23.35
CA LEU A 210 17.34 -6.10 23.93
C LEU A 210 17.19 -5.46 25.32
N GLY A 211 17.96 -5.96 26.28
CA GLY A 211 18.17 -5.31 27.56
C GLY A 211 19.00 -4.03 27.41
N GLU A 212 19.13 -3.26 28.49
CA GLU A 212 19.98 -2.07 28.51
C GLU A 212 21.45 -2.41 28.17
N ASN A 213 22.17 -1.45 27.58
CA ASN A 213 23.60 -1.53 27.23
C ASN A 213 23.98 -2.52 26.12
N LEU A 214 23.03 -3.28 25.56
CA LEU A 214 23.28 -4.18 24.43
C LEU A 214 23.09 -3.43 23.09
N ASP A 215 23.96 -3.67 22.13
CA ASP A 215 23.99 -2.91 20.88
C ASP A 215 23.44 -3.66 19.66
N ARG A 216 23.65 -4.98 19.59
CA ARG A 216 23.25 -5.79 18.42
C ARG A 216 22.31 -6.94 18.80
N LEU A 217 21.28 -7.13 18.00
CA LEU A 217 20.41 -8.30 18.00
C LEU A 217 20.50 -9.00 16.65
N THR A 218 20.89 -10.27 16.63
CA THR A 218 20.97 -11.09 15.42
C THR A 218 20.11 -12.34 15.59
N PHE A 219 19.10 -12.51 14.73
CA PHE A 219 18.34 -13.74 14.67
C PHE A 219 19.13 -14.81 13.90
N ILE A 220 19.32 -15.97 14.53
CA ILE A 220 20.01 -17.13 13.96
C ILE A 220 19.10 -18.37 13.86
N GLY A 221 17.81 -18.17 14.15
CA GLY A 221 16.78 -19.20 14.03
C GLY A 221 16.26 -19.37 12.60
N THR A 222 15.05 -19.91 12.49
CA THR A 222 14.35 -20.09 11.21
C THR A 222 12.88 -19.71 11.37
N GLY A 223 12.30 -19.06 10.35
CA GLY A 223 10.93 -18.56 10.39
C GLY A 223 10.85 -17.19 11.07
N ASP A 224 9.63 -16.68 11.17
CA ASP A 224 9.32 -15.31 11.58
C ASP A 224 9.90 -14.94 12.96
N PHE A 225 10.52 -13.75 13.02
CA PHE A 225 11.15 -13.18 14.20
C PHE A 225 10.59 -11.81 14.57
N GLN A 226 10.45 -11.53 15.86
CA GLN A 226 10.10 -10.21 16.39
C GLN A 226 11.28 -9.64 17.20
N GLY A 227 12.04 -8.75 16.59
CA GLY A 227 13.20 -8.09 17.20
C GLY A 227 12.85 -6.69 17.70
N THR A 228 13.18 -6.39 18.95
CA THR A 228 13.02 -5.03 19.51
C THR A 228 14.33 -4.57 20.15
N GLY A 229 14.80 -3.37 19.81
CA GLY A 229 15.94 -2.74 20.43
C GLY A 229 15.63 -2.07 21.77
N ASN A 230 16.51 -1.17 22.19
CA ASN A 230 16.47 -0.43 23.44
C ASN A 230 16.57 1.09 23.17
N GLU A 231 17.18 1.88 24.05
CA GLU A 231 17.32 3.35 23.90
C GLU A 231 18.65 3.75 23.22
N LEU A 232 19.48 2.78 22.83
CA LEU A 232 20.74 2.97 22.13
C LEU A 232 20.54 2.82 20.63
N SER A 233 21.49 3.33 19.84
CA SER A 233 21.61 3.00 18.43
C SER A 233 21.88 1.51 18.22
N ASN A 234 20.84 0.73 17.91
CA ASN A 234 20.94 -0.70 17.76
C ASN A 234 21.16 -1.13 16.31
N LEU A 235 21.85 -2.27 16.13
CA LEU A 235 21.83 -3.04 14.89
C LEU A 235 20.98 -4.29 15.10
N ILE A 236 19.84 -4.38 14.40
CA ILE A 236 18.94 -5.52 14.46
C ILE A 236 18.95 -6.22 13.09
N VAL A 237 19.30 -7.50 13.09
CA VAL A 237 19.37 -8.34 11.90
C VAL A 237 18.39 -9.50 12.08
N GLY A 238 17.36 -9.53 11.24
CA GLY A 238 16.44 -10.64 11.06
C GLY A 238 17.11 -11.83 10.35
N GLY A 239 16.32 -12.67 9.72
CA GLY A 239 16.79 -13.88 9.08
C GLY A 239 15.98 -14.28 7.87
N THR A 240 15.41 -15.48 7.94
CA THR A 240 14.49 -15.98 6.91
C THR A 240 13.10 -16.06 7.54
N GLY A 241 12.07 -15.63 6.84
CA GLY A 241 10.70 -15.55 7.37
C GLY A 241 10.25 -14.10 7.43
N ASP A 242 8.99 -13.90 7.79
CA ASP A 242 8.39 -12.55 7.77
C ASP A 242 8.66 -11.88 9.13
N ASP A 243 9.74 -11.11 9.21
CA ASP A 243 10.25 -10.55 10.46
C ASP A 243 9.61 -9.20 10.80
N THR A 244 9.47 -8.90 12.09
CA THR A 244 8.99 -7.60 12.58
C THR A 244 10.06 -6.94 13.45
N LEU A 245 10.62 -5.84 12.98
CA LEU A 245 11.76 -5.17 13.60
C LEU A 245 11.39 -3.77 14.12
N ILE A 246 11.73 -3.52 15.39
CA ILE A 246 11.53 -2.26 16.08
C ILE A 246 12.87 -1.79 16.65
N GLY A 247 13.36 -0.62 16.22
CA GLY A 247 14.61 -0.05 16.72
C GLY A 247 14.55 0.40 18.18
N GLY A 248 13.48 1.10 18.56
CA GLY A 248 13.37 1.74 19.87
C GLY A 248 13.86 3.19 19.81
N GLY A 249 14.60 3.64 20.82
CA GLY A 249 15.20 4.96 20.82
C GLY A 249 16.61 4.90 20.26
N GLY A 250 17.08 5.98 19.62
CA GLY A 250 18.42 6.01 19.02
C GLY A 250 18.37 5.97 17.50
N SER A 251 19.56 6.03 16.87
CA SER A 251 19.69 5.91 15.41
C SER A 251 20.00 4.46 15.08
N ASP A 252 18.96 3.71 14.73
CA ASP A 252 19.02 2.26 14.56
C ASP A 252 19.35 1.84 13.12
N THR A 253 19.84 0.62 12.95
CA THR A 253 19.97 -0.06 11.66
C THR A 253 19.20 -1.37 11.73
N LEU A 254 18.17 -1.52 10.89
CA LEU A 254 17.30 -2.70 10.86
C LEU A 254 17.47 -3.41 9.51
N SER A 255 17.71 -4.71 9.53
CA SER A 255 17.84 -5.53 8.32
C SER A 255 16.92 -6.74 8.44
N GLY A 256 15.97 -6.88 7.51
CA GLY A 256 14.94 -7.93 7.53
C GLY A 256 15.49 -9.28 7.08
N GLY A 257 15.94 -9.37 5.83
CA GLY A 257 16.57 -10.56 5.28
C GLY A 257 15.77 -11.15 4.13
N ASP A 258 15.45 -12.45 4.19
CA ASP A 258 14.56 -13.08 3.20
C ASP A 258 13.16 -13.21 3.84
N GLY A 259 12.11 -12.75 3.18
CA GLY A 259 10.74 -12.77 3.71
C GLY A 259 10.04 -11.44 3.46
N ASP A 260 8.75 -11.36 3.77
CA ASP A 260 8.00 -10.10 3.70
C ASP A 260 8.10 -9.42 5.08
N ASP A 261 9.08 -8.52 5.24
CA ASP A 261 9.45 -7.97 6.55
C ASP A 261 8.71 -6.67 6.89
N LEU A 262 8.54 -6.41 8.20
CA LEU A 262 7.87 -5.23 8.74
C LEU A 262 8.80 -4.42 9.66
N PHE A 263 9.06 -3.17 9.29
CA PHE A 263 9.89 -2.24 10.02
C PHE A 263 9.04 -1.16 10.69
N TYR A 264 9.28 -0.92 11.98
CA TYR A 264 8.75 0.26 12.65
C TYR A 264 9.86 1.28 12.92
N ILE A 265 9.74 2.44 12.29
CA ILE A 265 10.71 3.53 12.37
C ILE A 265 10.30 4.47 13.51
N ASP A 266 11.14 4.58 14.53
CA ASP A 266 10.90 5.40 15.73
C ASP A 266 11.77 6.66 15.81
N ASP A 267 12.75 6.80 14.91
CA ASP A 267 13.68 7.93 14.85
C ASP A 267 14.01 8.32 13.41
N THR A 268 14.26 9.62 13.20
CA THR A 268 14.60 10.22 11.90
C THR A 268 15.89 9.71 11.25
N ALA A 269 16.78 9.11 12.03
CA ALA A 269 18.08 8.62 11.59
C ALA A 269 18.16 7.08 11.54
N ALA A 270 17.02 6.39 11.60
CA ALA A 270 16.97 4.95 11.37
C ALA A 270 17.37 4.62 9.92
N THR A 271 18.15 3.57 9.74
CA THR A 271 18.46 2.97 8.43
C THR A 271 17.77 1.62 8.35
N ILE A 272 17.13 1.32 7.24
CA ILE A 272 16.43 0.05 7.01
C ILE A 272 16.93 -0.62 5.73
N GLU A 273 16.96 -1.95 5.72
CA GLU A 273 17.22 -2.81 4.57
C GLU A 273 16.21 -3.95 4.63
N GLY A 274 15.22 -3.94 3.73
CA GLY A 274 14.18 -4.98 3.61
C GLY A 274 14.81 -6.32 3.27
N GLY A 275 15.26 -6.45 2.03
CA GLY A 275 16.01 -7.60 1.55
C GLY A 275 15.27 -8.27 0.41
N ALA A 276 14.93 -9.55 0.55
CA ALA A 276 14.22 -10.30 -0.47
C ALA A 276 12.80 -10.61 -0.03
N GLY A 277 11.83 -9.91 -0.61
CA GLY A 277 10.41 -10.12 -0.36
C GLY A 277 9.63 -8.88 -0.78
N ILE A 278 8.47 -8.68 -0.18
CA ILE A 278 7.72 -7.43 -0.23
C ILE A 278 7.74 -6.83 1.17
N ASP A 279 8.58 -5.81 1.34
CA ASP A 279 8.91 -5.27 2.65
C ASP A 279 8.09 -4.02 2.95
N THR A 280 7.71 -3.86 4.22
CA THR A 280 6.84 -2.79 4.70
C THR A 280 7.53 -1.93 5.75
N ALA A 281 7.56 -0.62 5.56
CA ALA A 281 8.02 0.35 6.56
C ALA A 281 6.84 1.16 7.12
N ILE A 282 6.80 1.33 8.45
CA ILE A 282 5.82 2.18 9.13
C ILE A 282 6.57 3.21 9.96
N VAL A 283 6.40 4.49 9.62
CA VAL A 283 6.89 5.61 10.42
C VAL A 283 5.97 5.81 11.62
N ARG A 284 6.53 5.79 12.83
CA ARG A 284 5.79 6.07 14.05
C ARG A 284 6.08 7.47 14.53
N TYR A 285 5.12 8.05 15.25
CA TYR A 285 5.18 9.40 15.81
C TYR A 285 5.10 10.51 14.74
N GLY A 286 5.48 11.74 15.09
CA GLY A 286 5.23 12.94 14.27
C GLY A 286 6.49 13.66 13.82
N PHE A 287 7.52 12.90 13.47
CA PHE A 287 8.69 13.44 12.78
C PHE A 287 8.57 13.15 11.28
N GLY A 288 9.16 14.01 10.46
CA GLY A 288 9.31 13.74 9.03
C GLY A 288 10.54 12.86 8.77
N ILE A 289 10.41 11.87 7.88
CA ILE A 289 11.48 10.96 7.46
C ILE A 289 11.87 11.22 6.00
N GLN A 290 13.07 10.78 5.63
CA GLN A 290 13.44 10.61 4.23
C GLN A 290 13.85 9.16 3.99
N ILE A 291 13.17 8.47 3.06
CA ILE A 291 13.48 7.09 2.70
C ILE A 291 13.66 6.99 1.18
N ASP A 292 14.81 6.46 0.77
CA ASP A 292 15.01 5.96 -0.59
C ASP A 292 14.56 4.49 -0.60
N LEU A 293 13.34 4.27 -1.09
CA LEU A 293 12.64 2.97 -1.04
C LEU A 293 13.38 1.93 -1.87
N ALA A 294 13.93 2.33 -3.03
CA ALA A 294 14.70 1.44 -3.88
C ALA A 294 16.03 1.01 -3.25
N ALA A 295 16.74 1.96 -2.61
CA ALA A 295 18.00 1.66 -1.92
C ALA A 295 17.79 0.85 -0.63
N SER A 296 16.62 1.02 0.00
CA SER A 296 16.24 0.30 1.21
C SER A 296 15.60 -1.06 0.94
N GLY A 297 15.18 -1.32 -0.31
CA GLY A 297 14.42 -2.52 -0.66
C GLY A 297 13.07 -2.54 0.07
N ILE A 298 12.31 -1.44 -0.01
CA ILE A 298 10.99 -1.30 0.62
C ILE A 298 9.96 -1.07 -0.47
N GLU A 299 8.91 -1.88 -0.49
CA GLU A 299 7.83 -1.82 -1.48
C GLU A 299 6.57 -1.15 -0.93
N GLN A 300 6.35 -1.22 0.38
CA GLN A 300 5.23 -0.60 1.05
C GLN A 300 5.72 0.34 2.14
N VAL A 301 5.21 1.56 2.16
CA VAL A 301 5.57 2.53 3.19
C VAL A 301 4.35 3.32 3.65
N TYR A 302 4.24 3.47 4.95
CA TYR A 302 3.27 4.33 5.62
C TYR A 302 4.04 5.41 6.36
N GLY A 303 3.81 6.65 5.97
CA GLY A 303 4.30 7.85 6.62
C GLY A 303 3.73 8.03 8.02
N GLY A 304 4.17 9.09 8.66
CA GLY A 304 3.77 9.48 10.01
C GLY A 304 2.90 10.72 10.01
N SER A 305 2.94 11.46 11.12
CA SER A 305 2.26 12.77 11.22
C SER A 305 3.19 13.97 10.93
N GLY A 306 4.31 13.71 10.26
CA GLY A 306 5.30 14.71 9.91
C GLY A 306 5.60 14.66 8.42
N ASN A 307 6.17 15.74 7.91
CA ASN A 307 6.46 15.90 6.49
C ASN A 307 7.52 14.89 6.00
N ASP A 308 7.05 13.86 5.31
CA ASP A 308 7.83 12.72 4.84
C ASP A 308 8.26 12.91 3.38
N MET A 309 9.43 12.38 3.04
CA MET A 309 9.93 12.30 1.67
C MET A 309 10.23 10.85 1.33
N LEU A 310 9.32 10.22 0.60
CA LEU A 310 9.30 8.80 0.29
C LEU A 310 9.56 8.63 -1.22
N VAL A 311 10.73 8.08 -1.56
CA VAL A 311 11.26 8.12 -2.95
C VAL A 311 11.51 6.72 -3.49
N GLY A 312 10.72 6.33 -4.48
CA GLY A 312 10.73 5.06 -5.21
C GLY A 312 11.60 5.03 -6.46
N THR A 313 12.34 6.11 -6.76
CA THR A 313 13.12 6.16 -8.00
C THR A 313 14.17 5.04 -8.05
N GLY A 314 14.04 4.14 -9.02
CA GLY A 314 14.93 2.98 -9.18
C GLY A 314 14.36 1.67 -8.63
N SER A 315 13.16 1.69 -8.03
CA SER A 315 12.43 0.48 -7.64
C SER A 315 12.15 -0.41 -8.85
N THR A 316 12.13 -1.72 -8.61
CA THR A 316 12.03 -2.73 -9.67
C THR A 316 10.65 -3.39 -9.78
N ILE A 317 9.71 -2.88 -8.99
CA ILE A 317 8.30 -3.27 -8.89
C ILE A 317 7.48 -2.02 -8.56
N GLY A 318 6.16 -2.13 -8.70
CA GLY A 318 5.22 -1.11 -8.23
C GLY A 318 5.15 -1.04 -6.70
N LEU A 319 5.00 0.17 -6.20
CA LEU A 319 5.07 0.56 -4.80
C LEU A 319 3.68 0.92 -4.27
N ALA A 320 3.50 0.79 -2.95
CA ALA A 320 2.39 1.40 -2.23
C ALA A 320 2.96 2.40 -1.22
N ILE A 321 2.69 3.68 -1.44
CA ILE A 321 3.23 4.79 -0.65
C ILE A 321 2.04 5.56 -0.07
N ASP A 322 1.98 5.66 1.25
CA ASP A 322 0.98 6.45 1.98
C ASP A 322 1.70 7.49 2.83
N GLY A 323 1.37 8.78 2.66
CA GLY A 323 1.94 9.90 3.43
C GLY A 323 1.35 10.05 4.83
N ASP A 324 0.10 9.61 5.03
CA ASP A 324 -0.70 9.82 6.25
C ASP A 324 -0.97 11.31 6.56
N ASP A 325 -0.34 11.91 7.58
CA ASP A 325 -0.59 13.29 8.02
C ASP A 325 0.69 14.12 7.76
N GLY A 326 0.66 15.19 6.99
CA GLY A 326 1.89 15.95 6.72
C GLY A 326 1.79 16.79 5.47
N ASP A 327 2.82 17.60 5.17
CA ASP A 327 2.99 18.05 3.78
C ASP A 327 4.11 17.19 3.20
N ASP A 328 3.72 16.12 2.52
CA ASP A 328 4.58 15.00 2.13
C ASP A 328 5.03 15.10 0.68
N THR A 329 6.11 14.39 0.36
CA THR A 329 6.62 14.25 -1.00
C THR A 329 6.76 12.78 -1.33
N LEU A 330 5.85 12.28 -2.16
CA LEU A 330 5.74 10.90 -2.57
C LEU A 330 6.17 10.79 -4.03
N ILE A 331 7.23 10.02 -4.29
CA ILE A 331 7.73 9.80 -5.64
C ILE A 331 7.73 8.29 -5.88
N GLY A 332 7.00 7.83 -6.90
CA GLY A 332 7.01 6.46 -7.38
C GLY A 332 8.27 6.11 -8.17
N GLY A 333 8.15 5.12 -9.03
CA GLY A 333 9.21 4.46 -9.76
C GLY A 333 8.93 4.39 -11.26
N ALA A 334 9.20 3.21 -11.83
CA ALA A 334 9.04 2.95 -13.26
C ALA A 334 7.96 1.89 -13.57
N PHE A 335 7.15 1.57 -12.56
CA PHE A 335 6.12 0.55 -12.57
C PHE A 335 4.86 1.15 -11.96
N SER A 336 3.71 0.53 -12.21
CA SER A 336 2.43 0.95 -11.63
C SER A 336 2.46 1.03 -10.11
N ASP A 337 2.48 2.25 -9.58
CA ASP A 337 2.50 2.58 -8.18
C ASP A 337 1.12 3.01 -7.68
N THR A 338 0.93 2.96 -6.36
CA THR A 338 -0.22 3.57 -5.67
C THR A 338 0.29 4.56 -4.64
N LEU A 339 -0.06 5.83 -4.82
CA LEU A 339 0.35 6.94 -3.95
C LEU A 339 -0.88 7.53 -3.26
N ILE A 340 -0.85 7.62 -1.94
CA ILE A 340 -1.90 8.20 -1.10
C ILE A 340 -1.28 9.39 -0.36
N GLY A 341 -1.72 10.61 -0.67
CA GLY A 341 -1.20 11.85 -0.05
C GLY A 341 -1.54 11.88 1.44
N GLY A 342 -2.84 11.79 1.74
CA GLY A 342 -3.34 11.82 3.11
C GLY A 342 -3.85 13.22 3.47
N ASN A 343 -3.61 13.69 4.69
CA ASN A 343 -3.98 15.03 5.11
C ASN A 343 -2.78 15.99 4.96
N GLY A 344 -2.96 17.06 4.20
CA GLY A 344 -2.07 18.20 4.24
C GLY A 344 -1.95 18.85 2.87
N SER A 345 -0.74 19.10 2.40
CA SER A 345 -0.52 19.62 1.05
C SER A 345 0.64 18.87 0.42
N ASP A 346 0.28 17.79 -0.24
CA ASP A 346 1.22 16.76 -0.64
C ASP A 346 1.67 16.94 -2.10
N SER A 347 2.84 16.41 -2.40
CA SER A 347 3.39 16.35 -3.75
C SER A 347 3.56 14.89 -4.15
N LEU A 348 2.71 14.42 -5.06
CA LEU A 348 2.67 13.05 -5.54
C LEU A 348 3.16 13.01 -7.00
N ALA A 349 4.17 12.18 -7.27
CA ALA A 349 4.70 11.95 -8.61
C ALA A 349 4.81 10.46 -8.90
N GLY A 350 4.08 9.93 -9.88
CA GLY A 350 4.04 8.49 -10.21
C GLY A 350 5.34 8.02 -10.88
N GLY A 351 5.66 8.62 -12.03
CA GLY A 351 6.88 8.29 -12.77
C GLY A 351 6.56 7.63 -14.11
N ASP A 352 7.17 6.49 -14.42
CA ASP A 352 6.69 5.66 -15.52
C ASP A 352 5.78 4.58 -14.92
N GLY A 353 4.73 4.14 -15.63
CA GLY A 353 3.79 3.15 -15.09
C GLY A 353 2.36 3.61 -15.27
N ASP A 354 1.41 2.69 -15.08
CA ASP A 354 0.00 3.08 -14.96
C ASP A 354 -0.26 3.28 -13.45
N ASP A 355 -0.20 4.52 -12.98
CA ASP A 355 -0.18 4.85 -11.55
C ASP A 355 -1.56 5.24 -11.02
N VAL A 356 -1.76 5.06 -9.71
CA VAL A 356 -3.01 5.41 -9.02
C VAL A 356 -2.73 6.37 -7.88
N PHE A 357 -3.46 7.48 -7.84
CA PHE A 357 -3.32 8.52 -6.83
C PHE A 357 -4.61 8.69 -6.04
N TYR A 358 -4.48 8.78 -4.72
CA TYR A 358 -5.52 9.28 -3.81
C TYR A 358 -5.01 10.56 -3.17
N ALA A 359 -5.64 11.67 -3.49
CA ALA A 359 -5.20 13.00 -3.11
C ALA A 359 -6.40 13.84 -2.65
N ASP A 360 -6.15 14.99 -2.04
CA ASP A 360 -7.17 16.00 -1.77
C ASP A 360 -6.95 17.28 -2.59
N ALA A 361 -7.82 18.28 -2.44
CA ALA A 361 -7.75 19.52 -3.23
C ALA A 361 -6.54 20.42 -2.92
N ALA A 362 -5.81 20.17 -1.83
CA ALA A 362 -4.58 20.87 -1.47
C ALA A 362 -3.32 20.23 -2.08
N ASP A 363 -3.44 19.05 -2.66
CA ASP A 363 -2.33 18.28 -3.18
C ASP A 363 -1.96 18.65 -4.61
N THR A 364 -0.75 18.25 -5.01
CA THR A 364 -0.26 18.34 -6.37
C THR A 364 0.08 16.94 -6.88
N VAL A 365 -0.43 16.61 -8.07
CA VAL A 365 -0.26 15.29 -8.68
C VAL A 365 0.40 15.43 -10.05
N GLU A 366 1.41 14.60 -10.31
CA GLU A 366 2.03 14.37 -11.61
C GLU A 366 2.05 12.84 -11.88
N GLY A 367 1.21 12.37 -12.81
CA GLY A 367 1.17 10.96 -13.22
C GLY A 367 2.49 10.53 -13.85
N GLY A 368 2.84 11.20 -14.95
CA GLY A 368 4.09 10.95 -15.66
C GLY A 368 3.83 10.22 -16.96
N ALA A 369 4.40 9.02 -17.13
CA ALA A 369 4.31 8.25 -18.37
C ALA A 369 3.56 6.93 -18.16
N GLY A 370 2.34 6.87 -18.67
CA GLY A 370 1.55 5.64 -18.74
C GLY A 370 0.08 6.02 -18.85
N PHE A 371 -0.80 5.21 -18.27
CA PHE A 371 -2.21 5.58 -18.06
C PHE A 371 -2.44 5.81 -16.56
N ASP A 372 -2.54 7.07 -16.17
CA ASP A 372 -2.56 7.45 -14.76
C ASP A 372 -3.99 7.82 -14.31
N THR A 373 -4.36 7.36 -13.11
CA THR A 373 -5.69 7.56 -12.52
C THR A 373 -5.61 8.33 -11.21
N VAL A 374 -6.35 9.43 -11.10
CA VAL A 374 -6.43 10.26 -9.89
C VAL A 374 -7.83 10.24 -9.29
N TYR A 375 -7.90 10.00 -7.97
CA TYR A 375 -9.08 10.18 -7.15
C TYR A 375 -8.85 11.34 -6.18
N ILE A 376 -9.69 12.36 -6.25
CA ILE A 376 -9.67 13.48 -5.32
C ILE A 376 -10.72 13.26 -4.24
N GLU A 377 -10.31 13.31 -2.99
CA GLU A 377 -11.18 13.23 -1.83
C GLU A 377 -11.58 14.64 -1.35
N GLY A 378 -12.84 14.77 -0.91
CA GLY A 378 -13.32 16.01 -0.27
C GLY A 378 -14.36 16.77 -1.09
N ASN A 379 -14.46 18.09 -0.81
CA ASN A 379 -15.44 19.00 -1.43
C ASN A 379 -14.78 20.35 -1.79
N GLY A 380 -13.47 20.36 -2.05
CA GLY A 380 -12.70 21.58 -2.30
C GLY A 380 -12.60 21.86 -3.79
N ASP A 381 -12.77 23.12 -4.19
CA ASP A 381 -12.65 23.53 -5.59
C ASP A 381 -11.24 23.26 -6.14
N LEU A 382 -11.15 22.52 -7.24
CA LEU A 382 -9.91 22.11 -7.88
C LEU A 382 -9.62 22.89 -9.17
N PHE A 383 -8.34 23.16 -9.44
CA PHE A 383 -7.88 23.71 -10.72
C PHE A 383 -6.70 22.90 -11.23
N VAL A 384 -6.94 22.01 -12.21
CA VAL A 384 -5.93 21.08 -12.72
C VAL A 384 -5.83 21.16 -14.24
N ALA A 385 -4.59 21.32 -14.71
CA ALA A 385 -4.23 21.14 -16.11
C ALA A 385 -3.79 19.68 -16.33
N ILE A 386 -4.76 18.81 -16.57
CA ILE A 386 -4.63 17.35 -16.69
C ILE A 386 -3.47 16.94 -17.60
N HIS A 387 -3.36 17.56 -18.78
CA HIS A 387 -2.31 17.24 -19.76
C HIS A 387 -0.88 17.49 -19.26
N HIS A 388 -0.66 18.54 -18.46
CA HIS A 388 0.68 18.85 -17.93
C HIS A 388 1.06 17.96 -16.77
N ALA A 389 0.07 17.36 -16.11
CA ALA A 389 0.27 16.39 -15.05
C ALA A 389 0.46 14.97 -15.60
N GLY A 390 0.16 14.71 -16.88
CA GLY A 390 0.19 13.35 -17.44
C GLY A 390 -0.87 12.46 -16.79
N ILE A 391 -2.11 12.95 -16.69
CA ILE A 391 -3.23 12.20 -16.11
C ILE A 391 -4.20 11.85 -17.24
N GLU A 392 -4.63 10.59 -17.32
CA GLU A 392 -5.61 10.14 -18.32
C GLU A 392 -7.00 9.92 -17.71
N ARG A 393 -7.09 9.58 -16.43
CA ARG A 393 -8.36 9.41 -15.73
C ARG A 393 -8.41 10.22 -14.45
N MET A 394 -9.51 10.93 -14.24
CA MET A 394 -9.67 11.79 -13.07
C MET A 394 -11.10 11.76 -12.53
N PHE A 395 -11.22 11.59 -11.21
CA PHE A 395 -12.45 11.77 -10.45
C PHE A 395 -12.22 12.90 -9.44
N SER A 396 -12.79 14.09 -9.67
CA SER A 396 -12.50 15.27 -8.83
C SER A 396 -13.33 15.36 -7.55
N GLY A 397 -14.39 14.53 -7.44
CA GLY A 397 -15.11 14.33 -6.20
C GLY A 397 -16.21 15.38 -5.99
N GLY A 398 -15.92 16.47 -5.30
CA GLY A 398 -16.88 17.56 -5.19
C GLY A 398 -16.19 18.90 -4.96
N GLY A 399 -16.93 19.98 -5.16
CA GLY A 399 -16.35 21.31 -5.37
C GLY A 399 -16.80 21.85 -6.72
N ASN A 400 -16.51 23.10 -7.03
CA ASN A 400 -16.70 23.62 -8.39
C ASN A 400 -15.36 23.58 -9.10
N ASP A 401 -15.12 22.50 -9.82
CA ASP A 401 -13.84 22.12 -10.33
C ASP A 401 -13.62 22.67 -11.74
N ARG A 402 -12.36 22.95 -12.07
CA ARG A 402 -11.96 23.34 -13.41
C ARG A 402 -10.83 22.45 -13.90
N LEU A 403 -11.17 21.58 -14.83
CA LEU A 403 -10.36 20.47 -15.32
C LEU A 403 -10.05 20.65 -16.81
N ILE A 404 -8.76 20.71 -17.17
CA ILE A 404 -8.32 21.08 -18.53
C ILE A 404 -7.33 20.06 -19.11
N ALA A 405 -7.79 19.22 -20.03
CA ALA A 405 -7.00 18.27 -20.81
C ALA A 405 -6.51 18.82 -22.17
N LYS A 406 -6.88 20.05 -22.50
CA LYS A 406 -6.51 20.70 -23.78
C LYS A 406 -5.01 20.57 -24.09
N GLU A 407 -4.69 20.23 -25.34
CA GLU A 407 -3.31 19.97 -25.83
C GLU A 407 -2.64 18.70 -25.26
N GLY A 408 -3.41 17.84 -24.58
CA GLY A 408 -2.95 16.52 -24.13
C GLY A 408 -2.53 15.59 -25.26
N PRO A 409 -1.65 14.60 -24.98
CA PRO A 409 -1.18 13.64 -25.97
C PRO A 409 -2.10 12.42 -26.17
N SER A 410 -3.15 12.30 -25.34
CA SER A 410 -4.03 11.15 -25.18
C SER A 410 -5.47 11.60 -24.92
N ALA A 411 -6.42 10.68 -25.11
CA ALA A 411 -7.80 10.85 -24.67
C ALA A 411 -7.91 10.76 -23.14
N VAL A 412 -8.92 11.44 -22.58
CA VAL A 412 -9.17 11.48 -21.14
C VAL A 412 -10.54 10.95 -20.75
N GLU A 413 -10.61 10.40 -19.53
CA GLU A 413 -11.84 10.02 -18.84
C GLU A 413 -11.97 10.86 -17.57
N VAL A 414 -12.92 11.80 -17.54
CA VAL A 414 -13.04 12.77 -16.44
C VAL A 414 -14.46 12.77 -15.88
N ASP A 415 -14.55 12.72 -14.55
CA ASP A 415 -15.80 12.87 -13.79
C ASP A 415 -15.65 14.00 -12.77
N GLY A 416 -16.45 15.06 -12.94
CA GLY A 416 -16.48 16.26 -12.08
C GLY A 416 -17.07 15.98 -10.69
N GLY A 417 -18.03 15.06 -10.62
CA GLY A 417 -18.65 14.67 -9.37
C GLY A 417 -19.70 15.69 -8.93
N ALA A 418 -19.54 16.35 -7.77
CA ALA A 418 -20.58 17.22 -7.21
C ALA A 418 -20.16 18.70 -7.14
N GLY A 419 -20.87 19.56 -7.85
CA GLY A 419 -20.71 21.02 -7.89
C GLY A 419 -20.90 21.54 -9.30
N ASP A 420 -20.72 22.84 -9.53
CA ASP A 420 -20.82 23.41 -10.88
C ASP A 420 -19.43 23.34 -11.56
N ASP A 421 -19.17 22.29 -12.34
CA ASP A 421 -17.85 21.97 -12.88
C ASP A 421 -17.61 22.51 -14.30
N GLU A 422 -16.35 22.79 -14.64
CA GLU A 422 -15.91 23.14 -15.99
C GLU A 422 -14.85 22.14 -16.46
N ILE A 423 -15.24 21.26 -17.39
CA ILE A 423 -14.40 20.20 -17.92
C ILE A 423 -14.12 20.47 -19.40
N ILE A 424 -12.83 20.55 -19.75
CA ILE A 424 -12.36 20.72 -21.12
C ILE A 424 -11.52 19.50 -21.49
N GLY A 425 -11.97 18.77 -22.51
CA GLY A 425 -11.31 17.64 -23.13
C GLY A 425 -9.98 17.98 -23.82
N SER A 426 -9.43 16.96 -24.45
CA SER A 426 -8.18 16.92 -25.19
C SER A 426 -8.41 17.27 -26.67
N GLY A 427 -7.73 16.59 -27.59
CA GLY A 427 -8.03 16.65 -29.03
C GLY A 427 -8.23 15.25 -29.60
N PHE A 428 -8.67 14.34 -28.73
CA PHE A 428 -8.92 12.92 -28.97
C PHE A 428 -10.28 12.57 -28.38
N ASN A 429 -10.77 11.38 -28.71
CA ASN A 429 -12.07 10.88 -28.27
C ASN A 429 -12.16 10.71 -26.75
N ASP A 430 -12.72 11.70 -26.07
CA ASP A 430 -12.80 11.79 -24.63
C ASP A 430 -14.12 11.25 -24.06
N THR A 431 -14.14 10.99 -22.76
CA THR A 431 -15.38 10.70 -22.01
C THR A 431 -15.44 11.63 -20.81
N LEU A 432 -16.40 12.55 -20.82
CA LEU A 432 -16.54 13.60 -19.83
C LEU A 432 -17.90 13.47 -19.12
N SER A 433 -17.88 13.51 -17.79
CA SER A 433 -19.06 13.48 -16.92
C SER A 433 -19.04 14.69 -15.99
N GLY A 434 -20.10 15.50 -16.01
CA GLY A 434 -20.27 16.65 -15.10
C GLY A 434 -20.62 16.17 -13.69
N GLY A 435 -21.76 15.49 -13.57
CA GLY A 435 -22.18 14.87 -12.32
C GLY A 435 -23.38 15.60 -11.72
N ASP A 436 -23.31 16.04 -10.47
CA ASP A 436 -24.35 16.80 -9.79
C ASP A 436 -24.03 18.30 -9.79
N GLY A 437 -24.80 19.13 -10.50
CA GLY A 437 -24.60 20.58 -10.56
C GLY A 437 -24.84 21.10 -11.97
N ASN A 438 -24.58 22.39 -12.21
CA ASN A 438 -24.71 22.95 -13.56
C ASN A 438 -23.34 23.01 -14.23
N ASP A 439 -23.06 21.98 -15.01
CA ASP A 439 -21.72 21.74 -15.50
C ASP A 439 -21.50 22.34 -16.89
N ALA A 440 -20.24 22.51 -17.25
CA ALA A 440 -19.81 22.97 -18.56
C ALA A 440 -18.77 22.01 -19.14
N LEU A 441 -19.20 21.18 -20.08
CA LEU A 441 -18.39 20.16 -20.74
C LEU A 441 -18.07 20.59 -22.18
N TYR A 442 -16.80 20.53 -22.53
CA TYR A 442 -16.27 20.85 -23.86
C TYR A 442 -15.40 19.69 -24.34
N GLY A 443 -15.82 18.95 -25.37
CA GLY A 443 -15.06 17.82 -25.93
C GLY A 443 -13.82 18.26 -26.71
N GLU A 444 -13.97 19.31 -27.52
CA GLU A 444 -12.97 19.86 -28.45
C GLU A 444 -12.84 19.03 -29.75
N ASP A 445 -11.66 18.56 -30.15
CA ASP A 445 -11.55 17.71 -31.36
C ASP A 445 -11.64 16.24 -30.91
N GLY A 446 -12.32 15.37 -31.65
CA GLY A 446 -12.48 13.96 -31.27
C GLY A 446 -13.91 13.49 -31.48
N ASP A 447 -14.14 12.17 -31.49
CA ASP A 447 -15.51 11.65 -31.31
C ASP A 447 -15.74 11.46 -29.80
N ASP A 448 -16.36 12.45 -29.16
CA ASP A 448 -16.42 12.58 -27.70
C ASP A 448 -17.74 12.07 -27.11
N VAL A 449 -17.70 11.68 -25.83
CA VAL A 449 -18.89 11.33 -25.05
C VAL A 449 -19.04 12.31 -23.90
N LEU A 450 -20.13 13.08 -23.90
CA LEU A 450 -20.41 14.09 -22.88
C LEU A 450 -21.66 13.69 -22.10
N VAL A 451 -21.54 13.60 -20.78
CA VAL A 451 -22.63 13.31 -19.84
C VAL A 451 -22.80 14.49 -18.90
N GLY A 452 -23.88 15.27 -19.07
CA GLY A 452 -24.15 16.41 -18.18
C GLY A 452 -24.42 15.98 -16.74
N GLY A 453 -25.33 15.01 -16.55
CA GLY A 453 -25.77 14.61 -15.22
C GLY A 453 -26.91 15.49 -14.68
N SER A 454 -26.94 15.72 -13.37
CA SER A 454 -28.00 16.44 -12.68
C SER A 454 -27.78 17.96 -12.70
N GLY A 455 -28.32 18.67 -13.66
CA GLY A 455 -28.48 20.12 -13.59
C GLY A 455 -28.79 20.73 -14.95
N ASP A 456 -28.73 22.07 -15.05
CA ASP A 456 -28.93 22.76 -16.32
C ASP A 456 -27.56 22.97 -17.02
N ASP A 457 -27.05 21.92 -17.64
CA ASP A 457 -25.66 21.84 -18.12
C ASP A 457 -25.42 22.58 -19.44
N LYS A 458 -24.14 22.77 -19.77
CA LYS A 458 -23.66 23.19 -21.08
C LYS A 458 -22.84 22.07 -21.67
N LEU A 459 -23.29 21.53 -22.80
CA LEU A 459 -22.61 20.47 -23.52
C LEU A 459 -22.19 20.99 -24.90
N SER A 460 -20.90 20.89 -25.21
CA SER A 460 -20.30 21.29 -26.48
C SER A 460 -19.37 20.17 -26.95
N GLY A 461 -19.74 19.42 -27.99
CA GLY A 461 -18.92 18.33 -28.54
C GLY A 461 -17.63 18.87 -29.14
N GLY A 462 -17.74 19.62 -30.23
CA GLY A 462 -16.64 20.31 -30.89
C GLY A 462 -16.49 19.84 -32.32
N ALA A 463 -15.45 19.09 -32.67
CA ALA A 463 -15.24 18.59 -34.01
C ALA A 463 -15.04 17.08 -34.00
N GLY A 464 -15.90 16.35 -34.70
CA GLY A 464 -15.95 14.89 -34.71
C GLY A 464 -17.40 14.44 -34.66
N ASN A 465 -17.68 13.18 -34.38
CA ASN A 465 -19.06 12.70 -34.24
C ASN A 465 -19.34 12.44 -32.77
N ASP A 466 -19.96 13.41 -32.12
CA ASP A 466 -20.06 13.45 -30.67
C ASP A 466 -21.37 12.81 -30.17
N TYR A 467 -21.32 12.30 -28.94
CA TYR A 467 -22.46 11.73 -28.24
C TYR A 467 -22.75 12.51 -26.96
N LEU A 468 -23.87 13.24 -26.95
CA LEU A 468 -24.25 14.13 -25.85
C LEU A 468 -25.46 13.55 -25.12
N TYR A 469 -25.29 13.22 -23.84
CA TYR A 469 -26.35 12.74 -22.98
C TYR A 469 -26.99 13.89 -22.19
N VAL A 470 -28.31 13.99 -22.30
CA VAL A 470 -29.13 14.94 -21.53
C VAL A 470 -29.92 14.20 -20.47
N ASP A 471 -29.58 14.44 -19.21
CA ASP A 471 -30.15 13.75 -18.04
C ASP A 471 -31.17 14.60 -17.27
N THR A 472 -31.46 15.81 -17.75
CA THR A 472 -32.44 16.73 -17.17
C THR A 472 -33.47 17.23 -18.18
N ALA A 473 -34.49 17.95 -17.71
CA ALA A 473 -35.55 18.46 -18.57
C ALA A 473 -35.03 19.51 -19.57
N THR A 474 -33.95 20.22 -19.26
CA THR A 474 -33.42 21.34 -20.03
C THR A 474 -31.90 21.41 -19.92
N VAL A 475 -31.27 21.95 -20.96
CA VAL A 475 -29.84 22.30 -20.96
C VAL A 475 -29.66 23.79 -21.28
N THR A 476 -28.62 24.40 -20.72
CA THR A 476 -28.28 25.80 -20.97
C THR A 476 -27.63 26.00 -22.35
N LEU A 477 -26.84 25.03 -22.79
CA LEU A 477 -26.23 24.98 -24.12
C LEU A 477 -26.19 23.52 -24.59
N LEU A 478 -26.56 23.32 -25.84
CA LEU A 478 -26.44 22.05 -26.54
C LEU A 478 -25.88 22.34 -27.92
N ASP A 479 -24.65 21.92 -28.16
CA ASP A 479 -23.94 22.16 -29.41
C ASP A 479 -23.10 20.91 -29.73
N GLY A 480 -23.43 20.15 -30.78
CA GLY A 480 -22.61 19.00 -31.18
C GLY A 480 -21.33 19.50 -31.81
N GLY A 481 -21.46 20.32 -32.85
CA GLY A 481 -20.38 21.12 -33.41
C GLY A 481 -20.21 20.82 -34.90
N ASP A 482 -18.97 20.60 -35.34
CA ASP A 482 -18.66 20.12 -36.68
C ASP A 482 -18.69 18.59 -36.68
N GLY A 483 -19.73 17.96 -37.20
CA GLY A 483 -19.89 16.53 -36.99
C GLY A 483 -21.09 15.87 -37.62
N ASP A 484 -21.26 14.59 -37.32
CA ASP A 484 -22.54 13.88 -37.36
C ASP A 484 -22.92 13.54 -35.91
N ASP A 485 -23.51 14.50 -35.23
CA ASP A 485 -23.61 14.52 -33.76
C ASP A 485 -24.94 13.93 -33.29
N THR A 486 -24.89 13.20 -32.18
CA THR A 486 -26.05 12.55 -31.57
C THR A 486 -26.33 13.08 -30.18
N VAL A 487 -27.61 13.41 -29.93
CA VAL A 487 -28.13 13.70 -28.59
C VAL A 487 -29.05 12.57 -28.16
N GLU A 488 -28.82 12.04 -26.95
CA GLU A 488 -29.70 11.08 -26.30
C GLU A 488 -30.28 11.66 -25.01
N ALA A 489 -31.61 11.71 -24.92
CA ALA A 489 -32.33 12.11 -23.71
C ALA A 489 -32.55 10.88 -22.81
N ARG A 490 -32.00 10.92 -21.60
CA ARG A 490 -32.20 9.85 -20.59
C ARG A 490 -33.13 10.29 -19.44
N TYR A 491 -33.60 11.53 -19.47
CA TYR A 491 -34.48 12.06 -18.45
C TYR A 491 -35.92 11.50 -18.56
N SER A 492 -36.29 10.63 -17.61
CA SER A 492 -37.54 9.86 -17.64
C SER A 492 -38.88 10.63 -17.61
N ALA A 493 -38.86 11.96 -17.46
CA ALA A 493 -40.09 12.77 -17.43
C ALA A 493 -40.32 13.57 -18.71
N GLY A 494 -39.43 13.45 -19.69
CA GLY A 494 -39.46 14.18 -20.95
C GLY A 494 -38.62 15.46 -20.93
N VAL A 495 -37.99 15.77 -22.05
CA VAL A 495 -37.10 16.92 -22.24
C VAL A 495 -37.78 18.05 -23.02
N THR A 496 -37.26 19.28 -22.92
CA THR A 496 -37.63 20.39 -23.79
C THR A 496 -36.37 21.02 -24.38
N LEU A 497 -36.09 20.70 -25.65
CA LEU A 497 -34.83 21.02 -26.32
C LEU A 497 -35.05 21.77 -27.64
N ASN A 498 -34.12 22.69 -27.91
CA ASN A 498 -33.90 23.18 -29.26
C ASN A 498 -32.56 22.61 -29.73
N ILE A 499 -32.56 21.91 -30.87
CA ILE A 499 -31.33 21.39 -31.47
C ILE A 499 -30.95 22.27 -32.67
N SER A 500 -29.69 22.68 -32.77
CA SER A 500 -29.19 23.53 -33.87
C SER A 500 -28.87 22.70 -35.11
N SER A 501 -28.29 23.35 -36.12
CA SER A 501 -27.70 22.69 -37.29
C SER A 501 -26.40 21.93 -37.01
N SER A 502 -26.07 21.74 -35.74
CA SER A 502 -24.86 21.07 -35.27
C SER A 502 -25.22 19.78 -34.52
N ILE A 503 -26.45 19.29 -34.74
CA ILE A 503 -26.99 18.05 -34.18
C ILE A 503 -27.82 17.42 -35.30
N GLU A 504 -27.39 16.25 -35.75
CA GLU A 504 -28.01 15.52 -36.86
C GLU A 504 -28.98 14.46 -36.34
N HIS A 505 -28.68 13.85 -35.18
CA HIS A 505 -29.48 12.79 -34.57
C HIS A 505 -29.98 13.17 -33.19
N PHE A 506 -31.27 12.95 -32.95
CA PHE A 506 -31.87 13.03 -31.63
C PHE A 506 -32.59 11.72 -31.30
N ILE A 507 -32.33 11.20 -30.10
CA ILE A 507 -32.97 10.03 -29.53
C ILE A 507 -33.65 10.46 -28.23
N GLY A 508 -34.97 10.35 -28.22
CA GLY A 508 -35.83 10.59 -27.07
C GLY A 508 -35.73 9.50 -26.02
N GLY A 509 -36.36 9.76 -24.89
CA GLY A 509 -36.30 8.91 -23.72
C GLY A 509 -37.63 8.27 -23.38
N ALA A 510 -37.85 8.09 -22.09
CA ALA A 510 -39.19 7.94 -21.57
C ALA A 510 -39.73 9.32 -21.17
N GLY A 511 -41.04 9.55 -21.37
CA GLY A 511 -41.70 10.80 -21.00
C GLY A 511 -42.09 11.61 -22.23
N ASP A 512 -42.82 12.71 -22.03
CA ASP A 512 -43.32 13.51 -23.15
C ASP A 512 -42.24 14.50 -23.62
N ASP A 513 -41.51 14.17 -24.70
CA ASP A 513 -40.40 14.96 -25.22
C ASP A 513 -40.86 16.09 -26.15
N ILE A 514 -40.28 17.29 -26.01
CA ILE A 514 -40.56 18.45 -26.88
C ILE A 514 -39.25 18.90 -27.52
N VAL A 515 -39.07 18.58 -28.79
CA VAL A 515 -37.82 18.82 -29.52
C VAL A 515 -38.09 19.61 -30.79
N THR A 516 -37.35 20.70 -30.97
CA THR A 516 -37.45 21.55 -32.17
C THR A 516 -36.07 21.74 -32.79
N ALA A 517 -35.90 21.31 -34.03
CA ALA A 517 -34.73 21.66 -34.82
C ALA A 517 -34.83 23.14 -35.23
N ILE A 518 -33.78 23.90 -34.95
CA ILE A 518 -33.67 25.32 -35.25
C ILE A 518 -32.50 25.56 -36.21
N ASN A 519 -32.78 26.20 -37.34
CA ASN A 519 -31.78 26.53 -38.35
C ASN A 519 -31.03 25.32 -38.95
N SER A 520 -31.51 24.08 -38.81
CA SER A 520 -30.97 22.95 -39.57
C SER A 520 -31.41 23.03 -41.03
N TYR A 521 -30.49 22.72 -41.96
CA TYR A 521 -30.67 22.83 -43.42
C TYR A 521 -30.41 21.52 -44.17
N ASP A 522 -29.69 20.56 -43.58
CA ASP A 522 -29.25 19.33 -44.25
C ASP A 522 -30.12 18.09 -43.91
N GLY A 523 -31.13 18.27 -43.05
CA GLY A 523 -32.04 17.21 -42.57
C GLY A 523 -31.63 16.71 -41.18
N VAL A 524 -32.61 16.37 -40.34
CA VAL A 524 -32.40 15.76 -39.00
C VAL A 524 -33.11 14.42 -38.88
N GLU A 525 -32.54 13.50 -38.10
CA GLU A 525 -33.20 12.27 -37.67
C GLU A 525 -33.61 12.39 -36.19
N MET A 526 -34.90 12.23 -35.90
CA MET A 526 -35.45 12.32 -34.55
C MET A 526 -36.31 11.10 -34.23
N ALA A 527 -36.06 10.47 -33.09
CA ALA A 527 -36.93 9.47 -32.49
C ALA A 527 -37.45 9.96 -31.13
N GLY A 528 -38.75 9.87 -30.86
CA GLY A 528 -39.36 10.24 -29.57
C GLY A 528 -39.31 9.11 -28.53
N GLU A 529 -39.33 7.86 -29.00
CA GLU A 529 -39.35 6.64 -28.17
C GLU A 529 -40.64 6.48 -27.34
N ASP A 530 -40.61 6.50 -26.01
CA ASP A 530 -41.79 6.24 -25.16
C ASP A 530 -42.34 7.56 -24.61
N GLY A 531 -43.49 8.05 -25.08
CA GLY A 531 -43.96 9.38 -24.69
C GLY A 531 -45.12 9.89 -25.52
N ASN A 532 -45.75 10.99 -25.14
CA ASN A 532 -46.53 11.78 -26.11
C ASN A 532 -45.64 12.90 -26.61
N ASP A 533 -44.89 12.60 -27.66
CA ASP A 533 -43.77 13.43 -28.07
C ASP A 533 -44.20 14.51 -29.05
N ARG A 534 -43.48 15.62 -29.06
CA ARG A 534 -43.62 16.70 -30.02
C ARG A 534 -42.29 16.94 -30.69
N LEU A 535 -42.14 16.37 -31.89
CA LEU A 535 -40.94 16.51 -32.69
C LEU A 535 -41.22 17.47 -33.86
N THR A 536 -40.40 18.52 -33.96
CA THR A 536 -40.49 19.51 -35.03
C THR A 536 -39.13 19.58 -35.74
N GLY A 537 -39.09 19.21 -37.01
CA GLY A 537 -37.94 19.38 -37.89
C GLY A 537 -37.75 20.84 -38.30
N SER A 538 -36.94 21.08 -39.33
CA SER A 538 -36.54 22.42 -39.75
C SER A 538 -36.67 22.55 -41.27
N SER A 539 -35.57 22.81 -41.96
CA SER A 539 -35.49 22.77 -43.42
C SER A 539 -34.50 21.70 -43.81
N GLY A 540 -34.67 21.13 -44.99
CA GLY A 540 -33.97 19.89 -45.34
C GLY A 540 -34.94 18.72 -45.26
N ASN A 541 -34.44 17.52 -45.55
CA ASN A 541 -35.28 16.33 -45.60
C ASN A 541 -35.17 15.62 -44.25
N ASP A 542 -36.16 15.81 -43.40
CA ASP A 542 -36.13 15.33 -42.02
C ASP A 542 -36.75 13.92 -41.91
N SER A 543 -36.30 13.13 -40.95
CA SER A 543 -36.86 11.81 -40.61
C SER A 543 -37.29 11.82 -39.16
N LEU A 544 -38.61 11.78 -38.90
CA LEU A 544 -39.18 11.87 -37.57
C LEU A 544 -40.00 10.61 -37.24
N SER A 545 -39.70 10.00 -36.10
CA SER A 545 -40.43 8.86 -35.53
C SER A 545 -40.98 9.23 -34.16
N GLY A 546 -42.30 9.15 -33.96
CA GLY A 546 -42.95 9.38 -32.66
C GLY A 546 -42.58 8.29 -31.67
N GLY A 547 -43.04 7.07 -31.92
CA GLY A 547 -42.71 5.91 -31.09
C GLY A 547 -43.95 5.35 -30.41
N SER A 548 -43.96 5.20 -29.10
CA SER A 548 -45.12 4.76 -28.33
C SER A 548 -45.80 5.94 -27.63
N GLY A 549 -47.04 6.22 -27.98
CA GLY A 549 -47.88 7.22 -27.33
C GLY A 549 -48.62 8.07 -28.36
N ASN A 550 -49.11 9.25 -27.98
CA ASN A 550 -49.88 10.09 -28.92
C ASN A 550 -49.00 11.25 -29.37
N ASP A 551 -48.33 11.07 -30.49
CA ASP A 551 -47.23 11.93 -30.88
C ASP A 551 -47.69 13.06 -31.78
N THR A 552 -46.92 14.14 -31.85
CA THR A 552 -47.13 15.28 -32.74
C THR A 552 -45.88 15.51 -33.56
N LEU A 553 -45.95 15.21 -34.85
CA LEU A 553 -44.82 15.31 -35.77
C LEU A 553 -45.04 16.41 -36.79
N ARG A 554 -44.05 17.29 -36.92
CA ARG A 554 -44.01 18.34 -37.95
C ARG A 554 -42.64 18.29 -38.65
N GLY A 555 -42.61 17.82 -39.89
CA GLY A 555 -41.37 17.77 -40.70
C GLY A 555 -40.81 19.16 -40.96
N GLY A 556 -41.59 20.02 -41.59
CA GLY A 556 -41.19 21.40 -41.84
C GLY A 556 -41.01 21.64 -43.32
N GLY A 557 -39.82 22.09 -43.71
CA GLY A 557 -39.52 22.50 -45.08
C GLY A 557 -38.56 21.55 -45.79
N GLY A 558 -39.06 20.56 -46.51
CA GLY A 558 -38.26 19.70 -47.39
C GLY A 558 -39.09 18.50 -47.79
N ASP A 559 -38.46 17.44 -48.26
CA ASP A 559 -39.15 16.16 -48.49
C ASP A 559 -38.97 15.28 -47.24
N ASP A 560 -39.93 15.31 -46.32
CA ASP A 560 -39.79 14.70 -44.98
C ASP A 560 -40.37 13.28 -44.91
N LEU A 561 -39.83 12.45 -44.01
CA LEU A 561 -40.35 11.13 -43.63
C LEU A 561 -40.90 11.18 -42.20
N LEU A 562 -42.20 10.91 -42.04
CA LEU A 562 -42.88 10.90 -40.75
C LEU A 562 -43.40 9.50 -40.43
N GLN A 563 -43.13 9.02 -39.23
CA GLN A 563 -43.62 7.76 -38.67
C GLN A 563 -44.26 8.05 -37.31
N GLY A 564 -45.57 7.86 -37.17
CA GLY A 564 -46.28 8.11 -35.91
C GLY A 564 -45.89 7.09 -34.84
N GLY A 565 -45.89 5.81 -35.22
CA GLY A 565 -45.69 4.70 -34.30
C GLY A 565 -47.02 4.19 -33.74
N ALA A 566 -47.09 4.00 -32.43
CA ALA A 566 -48.22 3.40 -31.75
C ALA A 566 -48.98 4.41 -30.90
N GLY A 567 -50.17 4.81 -31.34
CA GLY A 567 -51.12 5.58 -30.55
C GLY A 567 -51.97 6.46 -31.45
N ALA A 568 -52.50 7.57 -30.93
CA ALA A 568 -53.33 8.49 -31.71
C ALA A 568 -52.50 9.71 -32.13
N ASP A 569 -51.82 9.59 -33.26
CA ASP A 569 -50.78 10.55 -33.65
C ASP A 569 -51.33 11.75 -34.44
N LEU A 570 -50.61 12.86 -34.39
CA LEU A 570 -50.90 14.09 -35.10
C LEU A 570 -49.76 14.44 -36.05
N PHE A 571 -50.01 14.26 -37.35
CA PHE A 571 -49.13 14.76 -38.40
C PHE A 571 -49.52 16.21 -38.74
N ASP A 572 -48.72 17.16 -38.27
CA ASP A 572 -49.00 18.58 -38.33
C ASP A 572 -48.39 19.22 -39.59
N PHE A 573 -49.26 19.55 -40.55
CA PHE A 573 -48.91 20.26 -41.79
C PHE A 573 -49.47 21.69 -41.81
N SER A 574 -49.62 22.31 -40.62
CA SER A 574 -49.87 23.74 -40.57
C SER A 574 -48.67 24.50 -41.14
N ILE A 575 -48.94 25.55 -41.94
CA ILE A 575 -47.84 26.40 -42.43
C ILE A 575 -47.16 27.09 -41.25
N ASP A 576 -45.84 26.98 -41.21
CA ASP A 576 -45.02 27.78 -40.33
C ASP A 576 -44.77 29.16 -40.96
N PHE A 577 -45.06 30.22 -40.22
CA PHE A 577 -44.83 31.60 -40.67
C PHE A 577 -43.45 32.13 -40.27
N ASP A 578 -42.74 31.39 -39.41
CA ASP A 578 -41.49 31.82 -38.77
C ASP A 578 -40.25 31.18 -39.40
N SER A 579 -40.35 30.00 -40.02
CA SER A 579 -39.32 29.46 -40.91
C SER A 579 -39.37 30.16 -42.27
N ASN A 580 -38.23 30.66 -42.75
CA ASN A 580 -38.09 31.29 -44.07
C ASN A 580 -38.35 30.33 -45.26
N SER A 581 -38.92 29.14 -45.02
CA SER A 581 -39.24 28.13 -46.03
C SER A 581 -40.76 28.01 -46.20
N VAL A 582 -41.28 28.53 -47.32
CA VAL A 582 -42.69 28.39 -47.74
C VAL A 582 -42.90 27.16 -48.62
N ASN A 583 -42.05 26.14 -48.51
CA ASN A 583 -42.12 24.92 -49.31
C ASN A 583 -41.87 23.68 -48.45
N ASN A 584 -42.95 23.02 -48.04
CA ASN A 584 -42.94 21.74 -47.30
C ASN A 584 -42.69 20.52 -48.21
N GLY A 585 -42.00 20.71 -49.34
CA GLY A 585 -41.66 19.63 -50.30
C GLY A 585 -42.70 18.50 -50.47
N ASN A 586 -42.23 17.27 -50.58
CA ASN A 586 -43.02 16.06 -50.79
C ASN A 586 -42.83 15.09 -49.63
N ASP A 587 -43.69 15.23 -48.63
CA ASP A 587 -43.61 14.45 -47.40
C ASP A 587 -44.21 13.06 -47.57
N ILE A 588 -43.74 12.12 -46.77
CA ILE A 588 -44.23 10.76 -46.68
C ILE A 588 -44.62 10.49 -45.22
N VAL A 589 -45.89 10.17 -44.99
CA VAL A 589 -46.33 9.53 -43.75
C VAL A 589 -46.33 8.03 -43.97
N SER A 590 -45.51 7.31 -43.22
CA SER A 590 -45.17 5.92 -43.53
C SER A 590 -46.14 4.87 -42.96
N ASP A 591 -46.89 5.20 -41.91
CA ASP A 591 -47.63 4.24 -41.09
C ASP A 591 -49.04 4.69 -40.66
N PHE A 592 -49.57 5.76 -41.26
CA PHE A 592 -50.86 6.36 -40.90
C PHE A 592 -52.00 5.32 -40.67
N ASN A 593 -52.57 5.34 -39.47
CA ASN A 593 -53.61 4.42 -39.01
C ASN A 593 -54.76 5.14 -38.29
N ALA A 594 -55.77 5.54 -39.05
CA ALA A 594 -56.99 6.13 -38.49
C ALA A 594 -57.79 5.25 -37.52
N ALA A 595 -57.48 3.95 -37.40
CA ALA A 595 -58.11 3.09 -36.40
C ALA A 595 -57.49 3.24 -35.00
N GLU A 596 -56.21 3.64 -34.93
CA GLU A 596 -55.49 3.94 -33.69
C GLU A 596 -55.74 5.37 -33.21
N GLY A 597 -56.08 6.27 -34.14
CA GLY A 597 -56.59 7.60 -33.82
C GLY A 597 -55.93 8.71 -34.59
N ASP A 598 -55.03 8.36 -35.52
CA ASP A 598 -54.20 9.30 -36.25
C ASP A 598 -54.99 10.37 -36.98
N ASN A 599 -54.46 11.59 -36.93
CA ASN A 599 -55.03 12.76 -37.58
C ASN A 599 -53.97 13.57 -38.33
N ILE A 600 -54.46 14.27 -39.35
CA ILE A 600 -53.72 15.23 -40.15
C ILE A 600 -54.16 16.62 -39.71
N GLY A 601 -53.24 17.39 -39.14
CA GLY A 601 -53.47 18.74 -38.64
C GLY A 601 -53.31 19.80 -39.73
N LEU A 602 -54.34 20.62 -39.92
CA LEU A 602 -54.37 21.73 -40.88
C LEU A 602 -54.83 23.03 -40.23
N LEU A 603 -54.41 24.18 -40.74
CA LEU A 603 -54.97 25.48 -40.36
C LEU A 603 -56.37 25.71 -40.95
N ILE A 604 -57.17 26.54 -40.28
CA ILE A 604 -58.57 26.87 -40.64
C ILE A 604 -58.80 27.29 -42.12
N PHE A 605 -57.76 27.79 -42.80
CA PHE A 605 -57.81 28.30 -44.17
C PHE A 605 -57.13 27.39 -45.19
N GLN A 606 -56.44 26.33 -44.74
CA GLN A 606 -55.91 25.31 -45.62
C GLN A 606 -57.05 24.41 -46.11
N SER A 607 -56.97 24.00 -47.37
CA SER A 607 -57.87 23.05 -48.02
C SER A 607 -57.03 21.95 -48.65
N TYR A 608 -57.55 20.73 -48.70
CA TYR A 608 -56.85 19.60 -49.30
C TYR A 608 -57.61 19.03 -50.50
N THR A 609 -56.87 18.42 -51.41
CA THR A 609 -57.42 17.52 -52.43
C THR A 609 -56.70 16.19 -52.37
N VAL A 610 -57.40 15.10 -52.69
CA VAL A 610 -56.85 13.74 -52.66
C VAL A 610 -56.68 13.25 -54.10
N SER A 611 -55.50 12.74 -54.39
CA SER A 611 -55.17 12.06 -55.65
C SER A 611 -54.56 10.68 -55.36
N ALA A 612 -54.33 9.88 -56.39
CA ALA A 612 -53.73 8.55 -56.26
C ALA A 612 -52.39 8.50 -57.01
N ASN A 613 -51.35 7.96 -56.37
CA ASN A 613 -50.07 7.68 -57.04
C ASN A 613 -50.19 6.43 -57.94
N THR A 614 -49.06 5.99 -58.51
CA THR A 614 -49.03 4.81 -59.40
C THR A 614 -49.39 3.48 -58.72
N GLN A 615 -49.27 3.42 -57.40
CA GLN A 615 -49.60 2.29 -56.53
C GLN A 615 -51.06 2.38 -56.03
N GLY A 616 -51.71 3.53 -56.21
CA GLY A 616 -53.07 3.81 -55.74
C GLY A 616 -53.12 4.44 -54.34
N GLU A 617 -51.97 4.70 -53.73
CA GLU A 617 -51.87 5.32 -52.41
C GLU A 617 -52.31 6.79 -52.46
N ALA A 618 -52.79 7.29 -51.34
CA ALA A 618 -53.29 8.64 -51.18
C ALA A 618 -52.16 9.67 -51.27
N VAL A 619 -52.30 10.62 -52.20
CA VAL A 619 -51.43 11.79 -52.32
C VAL A 619 -52.28 13.04 -52.10
N LEU A 620 -52.05 13.70 -50.97
CA LEU A 620 -52.73 14.91 -50.55
C LEU A 620 -52.01 16.13 -51.12
N ASN A 621 -52.78 17.07 -51.67
CA ASN A 621 -52.29 18.38 -52.06
C ASN A 621 -52.96 19.42 -51.17
N ILE A 622 -52.20 20.05 -50.26
CA ILE A 622 -52.71 21.04 -49.31
C ILE A 622 -52.42 22.45 -49.84
N SER A 623 -53.44 23.30 -49.86
CA SER A 623 -53.30 24.70 -50.27
C SER A 623 -52.44 25.47 -49.27
N GLY A 624 -51.38 26.13 -49.75
CA GLY A 624 -50.56 27.03 -48.94
C GLY A 624 -49.19 26.48 -48.57
N LEU A 625 -48.91 25.19 -48.80
CA LEU A 625 -47.63 24.54 -48.48
C LEU A 625 -46.49 24.83 -49.47
N GLY A 626 -46.76 25.53 -50.57
CA GLY A 626 -45.80 25.74 -51.66
C GLY A 626 -46.33 25.23 -53.01
N ALA A 627 -45.59 25.49 -54.08
CA ALA A 627 -45.96 25.00 -55.41
C ALA A 627 -45.44 23.56 -55.59
N ASN A 628 -46.37 22.62 -55.82
CA ASN A 628 -46.12 21.18 -55.97
C ASN A 628 -45.79 20.42 -54.68
N SER A 629 -46.07 20.98 -53.51
CA SER A 629 -45.90 20.25 -52.25
C SER A 629 -47.01 19.21 -52.08
N THR A 630 -46.63 17.99 -51.69
CA THR A 630 -47.57 16.87 -51.56
C THR A 630 -47.28 16.07 -50.30
N ILE A 631 -48.28 15.37 -49.80
CA ILE A 631 -48.11 14.39 -48.71
C ILE A 631 -48.59 13.04 -49.21
N THR A 632 -47.73 12.05 -49.17
CA THR A 632 -48.07 10.67 -49.50
C THR A 632 -48.35 9.90 -48.21
N LEU A 633 -49.54 9.34 -48.07
CA LEU A 633 -49.84 8.39 -47.00
C LEU A 633 -49.51 6.98 -47.51
N SER A 634 -48.33 6.47 -47.18
CA SER A 634 -47.89 5.16 -47.65
C SER A 634 -48.78 4.06 -47.07
N GLY A 635 -49.12 3.06 -47.89
CA GLY A 635 -50.02 1.97 -47.49
C GLY A 635 -51.51 2.34 -47.43
N VAL A 636 -51.89 3.63 -47.51
CA VAL A 636 -53.28 4.09 -47.44
C VAL A 636 -53.81 4.40 -48.84
N MET A 637 -54.90 3.75 -49.27
CA MET A 637 -55.45 3.98 -50.61
C MET A 637 -56.21 5.30 -50.70
N ALA A 638 -56.09 6.01 -51.84
CA ALA A 638 -56.75 7.31 -52.05
C ALA A 638 -58.29 7.30 -51.86
N LEU A 639 -58.93 6.16 -52.06
CA LEU A 639 -60.39 5.99 -51.89
C LEU A 639 -60.82 5.85 -50.43
N ASP A 640 -59.89 5.51 -49.53
CA ASP A 640 -60.17 5.28 -48.12
C ASP A 640 -60.07 6.57 -47.30
N VAL A 641 -59.50 7.63 -47.87
CA VAL A 641 -59.35 8.95 -47.23
C VAL A 641 -60.70 9.53 -46.81
N SER A 642 -60.84 9.78 -45.50
CA SER A 642 -62.04 10.36 -44.90
C SER A 642 -61.79 11.78 -44.42
N SER A 643 -62.80 12.65 -44.55
CA SER A 643 -62.72 14.01 -43.99
C SER A 643 -62.64 14.04 -42.47
N SER A 644 -62.92 12.92 -41.79
CA SER A 644 -62.79 12.80 -40.33
C SER A 644 -61.35 12.66 -39.85
N TRP A 645 -60.40 12.35 -40.74
CA TRP A 645 -58.97 12.25 -40.42
C TRP A 645 -58.29 13.61 -40.33
N PHE A 646 -58.99 14.67 -40.70
CA PHE A 646 -58.46 16.02 -40.73
C PHE A 646 -58.97 16.79 -39.53
N THR A 647 -58.04 17.32 -38.74
CA THR A 647 -58.34 18.21 -37.63
C THR A 647 -57.88 19.62 -37.94
N THR A 648 -58.53 20.60 -37.32
CA THR A 648 -58.14 21.99 -37.43
C THR A 648 -57.35 22.39 -36.19
N LEU A 649 -56.11 22.87 -36.41
CA LEU A 649 -55.19 23.29 -35.36
C LEU A 649 -55.46 24.71 -34.86
#